data_AF-A0A2U8E513-F1
#
_entry.id   AF-A0A2U8E513-F1
#
_cell.length_a   1.000
_cell.length_b   1.000
_cell.length_c   1.000
_cell.angle_alpha   90.00
_cell.angle_beta   90.00
_cell.angle_gamma   90.00
#
_symmetry.space_group_name_H-M   'P 1'
#
loop_
_entity.id
_entity.type
_entity.pdbx_description
1 polymer ?
#
loop_
_entity_poly.entity_id
_entity_poly.type
_entity_poly.pdbx_seq_one_letter_code
_entity_poly.pdbx_strand_id
1 'polypeptide(L)'
;MLPYWFQVLRKLPPSLAILAAFVIASASDVRAQSYAPETFFHDPVQRVFPVELARVLAWRENIAANADITEIKYSVNCASGGSAEWTFRWLDARGETWREAQIRYEAPLLRSGAQFYREVTRQFLQARWAPFESAQTGEIENAFWEGQDCLGMSRLATVRAAKAEESALHRTGDAAAAARQGGHLLVCALPGMTRMITLDSTLAARGAAWFALAQSAVGSEAGAERPWASVLWLARRQNQAREVWHGHGAGGKTTQPAAVSTDEAVENQSANVAIDWWRFIFSPHTPREARLQAGRIDSPAWGVAMLYSSVPETSDVLSFARCLKLVADIEYEAAHDYVAEIQERAIWRFNWDTLAWFHSARREWLAALRSCGEKEIGAIPGVFAALEKASAPSANDLSKEKTDAFLVGFREAAELVRAGYHQGSGTLAPVATVTARDLLNHGWEFFGIAFAQRYHFMQSVSENDPEPAAFLGRLLGLFPEFGVFLHKDKWDPNLPRISNINRLQRVEVAGYQLSADFDASFGVFPRFGQVNPQRAAIMAQRSWLMREHLTWSFWGVAAGNADPKQMSAFLHRLADEGGPLMDYGALTVITNPVNTAIMARIPDIDDLRKRFARDIQPSYMPWIWVLCNGQTEGMTSFERAQHIERIYWQGVAVPGLVGESFAQYQRANAIDDIKRLHKRLAGEVFHHADYANNVANGPYIIALYENDGATAREITGRMNAGPITYRWIELYYALMFGNVNALEKLCKDRQIDMPSDPFWQTAVPGLIELWRGLSGNSIGEGRRALLMNYAKQEKPLGAEILWLFARRLNLSGDEAALLFNREPPVFLLENSAYAAYYRDDREAFKTALVQLEAQKAYTSVNSYLLLQNLRRKLLEIPPVENTADPRPADWKPIEDELLDVILKRIQSKSTATSSATHP
;
A
#
# COMPACT_ATOMS: atom_id res chain seq x y z
N MET A 1 34.98 -3.16 6.34
CA MET A 1 36.04 -2.38 5.65
C MET A 1 37.24 -2.00 6.52
N LEU A 2 37.08 -1.60 7.79
CA LEU A 2 38.20 -1.24 8.70
C LEU A 2 39.35 -2.27 8.81
N PRO A 3 39.13 -3.60 8.87
CA PRO A 3 40.22 -4.57 9.03
C PRO A 3 41.17 -4.65 7.82
N TYR A 4 40.65 -4.40 6.61
CA TYR A 4 41.41 -4.46 5.37
C TYR A 4 42.34 -3.25 5.22
N TRP A 5 41.87 -2.05 5.55
CA TRP A 5 42.66 -0.82 5.50
C TRP A 5 43.82 -0.82 6.49
N PHE A 6 43.66 -1.42 7.67
CA PHE A 6 44.76 -1.58 8.63
C PHE A 6 45.91 -2.46 8.09
N GLN A 7 45.59 -3.47 7.28
CA GLN A 7 46.62 -4.30 6.64
C GLN A 7 47.32 -3.59 5.48
N VAL A 8 46.60 -2.74 4.74
CA VAL A 8 47.17 -1.92 3.66
C VAL A 8 48.06 -0.81 4.23
N LEU A 9 47.60 -0.10 5.27
CA LEU A 9 48.36 0.97 5.93
C LEU A 9 49.66 0.46 6.56
N ARG A 10 49.68 -0.78 7.07
CA ARG A 10 50.90 -1.43 7.61
C ARG A 10 51.97 -1.74 6.56
N LYS A 11 51.61 -1.81 5.28
CA LYS A 11 52.54 -2.10 4.18
C LYS A 11 53.10 -0.85 3.51
N LEU A 12 52.56 0.34 3.82
CA LEU A 12 53.06 1.60 3.29
C LEU A 12 54.24 2.12 4.13
N PRO A 13 55.22 2.80 3.50
CA PRO A 13 56.23 3.56 4.23
C PRO A 13 55.57 4.52 5.24
N PRO A 14 56.16 4.79 6.41
CA PRO A 14 55.53 5.58 7.47
C PRO A 14 54.99 6.94 7.00
N SER A 15 55.70 7.63 6.11
CA SER A 15 55.26 8.90 5.52
C SER A 15 54.03 8.78 4.63
N LEU A 16 53.93 7.70 3.84
CA LEU A 16 52.76 7.39 3.00
C LEU A 16 51.61 6.83 3.84
N ALA A 17 51.88 6.10 4.92
CA ALA A 17 50.86 5.67 5.86
C ALA A 17 50.26 6.86 6.63
N ILE A 18 51.09 7.84 7.02
CA ILE A 18 50.64 9.10 7.63
C ILE A 18 49.86 9.94 6.61
N LEU A 19 50.36 10.10 5.39
CA LEU A 19 49.64 10.84 4.35
C LEU A 19 48.34 10.14 3.95
N ALA A 20 48.32 8.81 3.84
CA ALA A 20 47.11 8.04 3.57
C ALA A 20 46.15 8.09 4.76
N ALA A 21 46.62 8.01 6.01
CA ALA A 21 45.79 8.20 7.18
C ALA A 21 45.24 9.63 7.28
N PHE A 22 46.04 10.64 6.90
CA PHE A 22 45.61 12.03 6.84
C PHE A 22 44.60 12.22 5.72
N VAL A 23 44.84 11.73 4.50
CA VAL A 23 43.88 11.76 3.39
C VAL A 23 42.61 10.98 3.72
N ILE A 24 42.70 9.83 4.40
CA ILE A 24 41.54 9.04 4.84
C ILE A 24 40.79 9.77 5.97
N ALA A 25 41.49 10.41 6.91
CA ALA A 25 40.88 11.21 7.98
C ALA A 25 40.25 12.51 7.44
N SER A 26 40.87 13.15 6.44
CA SER A 26 40.36 14.33 5.74
C SER A 26 39.23 13.97 4.78
N ALA A 27 39.24 12.76 4.21
CA ALA A 27 38.17 12.25 3.36
C ALA A 27 37.02 11.62 4.15
N SER A 28 37.22 11.30 5.44
CA SER A 28 36.17 10.70 6.28
C SER A 28 35.06 11.66 6.71
N ASP A 29 35.20 12.96 6.44
CA ASP A 29 34.24 13.99 6.86
C ASP A 29 33.28 14.48 5.77
N VAL A 30 33.26 13.84 4.59
CA VAL A 30 32.22 14.10 3.58
C VAL A 30 31.23 12.95 3.58
N ARG A 31 30.50 12.79 4.69
CA ARG A 31 29.26 12.00 4.67
C ARG A 31 28.26 12.75 3.80
N ALA A 32 27.92 12.16 2.66
CA ALA A 32 26.86 12.62 1.77
C ALA A 32 25.60 13.03 2.56
N GLN A 33 25.21 14.29 2.40
CA GLN A 33 24.12 14.92 3.13
C GLN A 33 22.73 14.44 2.68
N SER A 34 21.76 14.63 3.59
CA SER A 34 20.28 14.50 3.52
C SER A 34 19.72 13.45 4.48
N TYR A 35 20.59 12.62 5.08
CA TYR A 35 20.13 11.45 5.83
C TYR A 35 21.12 11.09 6.93
N ALA A 36 20.62 10.86 8.15
CA ALA A 36 21.38 10.31 9.27
C ALA A 36 21.01 8.82 9.47
N PRO A 37 21.50 7.91 8.59
CA PRO A 37 21.17 6.49 8.66
C PRO A 37 21.43 5.86 10.02
N GLU A 38 22.40 6.38 10.75
CA GLU A 38 22.85 5.90 12.04
C GLU A 38 21.86 6.14 13.19
N THR A 39 20.79 6.89 12.97
CA THR A 39 19.81 7.21 14.00
C THR A 39 18.84 6.04 14.27
N PHE A 40 18.85 5.53 15.50
CA PHE A 40 18.01 4.41 15.92
C PHE A 40 16.72 4.90 16.56
N PHE A 41 15.58 4.33 16.15
CA PHE A 41 14.25 4.60 16.68
C PHE A 41 13.67 6.00 16.44
N HIS A 42 14.35 6.86 15.70
CA HIS A 42 13.74 8.07 15.15
C HIS A 42 12.65 7.69 14.16
N ASP A 43 11.53 8.38 14.23
CA ASP A 43 10.53 8.31 13.17
C ASP A 43 11.05 9.00 11.89
N PRO A 44 10.33 8.89 10.75
CA PRO A 44 10.80 9.42 9.47
C PRO A 44 11.04 10.94 9.45
N VAL A 45 10.32 11.71 10.28
CA VAL A 45 10.40 13.17 10.38
C VAL A 45 11.47 13.58 11.40
N GLN A 46 11.46 13.00 12.61
CA GLN A 46 12.47 13.22 13.65
C GLN A 46 13.89 13.01 13.15
N ARG A 47 14.08 12.02 12.26
CA ARG A 47 15.41 11.68 11.70
C ARG A 47 16.04 12.83 10.92
N VAL A 48 15.24 13.64 10.25
CA VAL A 48 15.73 14.72 9.36
C VAL A 48 15.44 16.10 9.93
N PHE A 49 14.61 16.21 10.97
CA PHE A 49 14.26 17.47 11.60
C PHE A 49 15.44 18.35 12.03
N PRO A 50 16.48 17.87 12.76
CA PRO A 50 17.60 18.73 13.14
C PRO A 50 18.32 19.35 11.93
N VAL A 51 18.42 18.59 10.84
CA VAL A 51 19.05 19.04 9.59
C VAL A 51 18.18 20.07 8.89
N GLU A 52 16.88 19.81 8.74
CA GLU A 52 15.97 20.74 8.05
C GLU A 52 15.78 22.04 8.85
N LEU A 53 15.73 21.97 10.18
CA LEU A 53 15.74 23.16 11.03
C LEU A 53 17.00 23.99 10.85
N ALA A 54 18.19 23.36 10.81
CA ALA A 54 19.44 24.07 10.56
C ALA A 54 19.46 24.79 9.20
N ARG A 55 18.84 24.21 8.17
CA ARG A 55 18.75 24.82 6.83
C ARG A 55 17.74 25.96 6.77
N VAL A 56 16.60 25.83 7.45
CA VAL A 56 15.59 26.91 7.57
C VAL A 56 16.17 28.10 8.33
N LEU A 57 16.86 27.86 9.45
CA LEU A 57 17.55 28.91 10.20
C LEU A 57 18.59 29.64 9.36
N ALA A 58 19.42 28.90 8.61
CA ALA A 58 20.40 29.48 7.70
C ALA A 58 19.75 30.38 6.63
N TRP A 59 18.61 29.94 6.07
CA TRP A 59 17.90 30.69 5.05
C TRP A 59 17.32 31.99 5.62
N ARG A 60 16.69 31.91 6.80
CA ARG A 60 16.17 33.08 7.50
C ARG A 60 17.28 34.08 7.80
N GLU A 61 18.40 33.60 8.30
CA GLU A 61 19.53 34.46 8.69
C GLU A 61 20.17 35.13 7.47
N ASN A 62 20.24 34.45 6.33
CA ASN A 62 20.71 35.06 5.09
C ASN A 62 19.85 36.23 4.65
N ILE A 63 18.54 36.19 4.90
CA ILE A 63 17.63 37.30 4.57
C ILE A 63 17.65 38.37 5.66
N ALA A 64 17.61 37.98 6.93
CA ALA A 64 17.51 38.89 8.06
C ALA A 64 18.79 39.70 8.31
N ALA A 65 19.94 39.04 8.18
CA ALA A 65 21.24 39.57 8.60
C ALA A 65 22.30 39.56 7.48
N ASN A 66 21.93 39.16 6.26
CA ASN A 66 22.85 39.03 5.13
C ASN A 66 24.08 38.17 5.47
N ALA A 67 23.86 37.06 6.18
CA ALA A 67 24.91 36.20 6.74
C ALA A 67 25.76 35.43 5.71
N ASP A 68 25.35 35.42 4.44
CA ASP A 68 26.04 34.75 3.31
C ASP A 68 26.40 33.28 3.58
N ILE A 69 25.56 32.58 4.35
CA ILE A 69 25.70 31.15 4.62
C ILE A 69 25.40 30.39 3.33
N THR A 70 26.31 29.54 2.88
CA THR A 70 26.16 28.77 1.64
C THR A 70 26.08 27.26 1.86
N GLU A 71 26.63 26.77 2.97
CA GLU A 71 26.70 25.34 3.26
C GLU A 71 26.42 25.05 4.74
N ILE A 72 25.73 23.94 5.02
CA ILE A 72 25.53 23.41 6.37
C ILE A 72 26.18 22.02 6.46
N LYS A 73 27.17 21.84 7.33
CA LYS A 73 27.76 20.53 7.64
C LYS A 73 27.26 20.01 8.98
N TYR A 74 27.17 18.69 9.12
CA TYR A 74 26.87 18.07 10.40
C TYR A 74 27.58 16.74 10.60
N SER A 75 27.76 16.36 11.86
CA SER A 75 28.09 15.00 12.29
C SER A 75 27.09 14.56 13.36
N VAL A 76 26.84 13.24 13.45
CA VAL A 76 25.96 12.68 14.46
C VAL A 76 26.53 11.38 15.02
N ASN A 77 26.45 11.27 16.34
CA ASN A 77 26.74 10.05 17.09
C ASN A 77 25.44 9.59 17.74
N CYS A 78 24.96 8.40 17.40
CA CYS A 78 23.74 7.84 17.96
C CYS A 78 24.02 6.51 18.66
N ALA A 79 23.56 6.39 19.91
CA ALA A 79 23.61 5.13 20.65
C ALA A 79 22.49 4.20 20.19
N SER A 80 22.66 2.89 20.43
CA SER A 80 21.64 1.87 20.08
C SER A 80 20.29 2.07 20.77
N GLY A 81 20.25 2.77 21.91
CA GLY A 81 19.02 3.14 22.60
C GLY A 81 18.25 4.31 21.96
N GLY A 82 18.87 5.02 21.02
CA GLY A 82 18.28 6.19 20.33
C GLY A 82 18.72 7.55 20.86
N SER A 83 19.52 7.63 21.93
CA SER A 83 20.15 8.91 22.30
C SER A 83 21.09 9.37 21.18
N ALA A 84 21.17 10.68 20.96
CA ALA A 84 21.97 11.23 19.89
C ALA A 84 22.61 12.57 20.26
N GLU A 85 23.80 12.78 19.71
CA GLU A 85 24.56 14.00 19.78
C GLU A 85 24.91 14.44 18.37
N TRP A 86 24.55 15.68 18.02
CA TRP A 86 24.78 16.29 16.73
C TRP A 86 25.70 17.49 16.89
N THR A 87 26.59 17.68 15.93
CA THR A 87 27.38 18.90 15.78
C THR A 87 27.08 19.50 14.41
N PHE A 88 26.62 20.75 14.37
CA PHE A 88 26.29 21.48 13.15
C PHE A 88 27.26 22.64 12.94
N ARG A 89 27.68 22.85 11.69
CA ARG A 89 28.48 24.00 11.27
C ARG A 89 27.82 24.66 10.06
N TRP A 90 27.62 25.98 10.14
CA TRP A 90 27.18 26.80 9.02
C TRP A 90 28.41 27.47 8.44
N LEU A 91 28.62 27.31 7.14
CA LEU A 91 29.78 27.84 6.43
C LEU A 91 29.34 28.96 5.49
N ASP A 92 30.13 30.01 5.43
CA ASP A 92 29.93 31.13 4.50
C ASP A 92 30.37 30.78 3.06
N ALA A 93 30.30 31.72 2.13
CA ALA A 93 30.75 31.51 0.75
C ALA A 93 32.27 31.21 0.60
N ARG A 94 33.08 31.47 1.63
CA ARG A 94 34.52 31.16 1.68
C ARG A 94 34.79 29.78 2.28
N GLY A 95 33.76 29.10 2.78
CA GLY A 95 33.88 27.85 3.51
C GLY A 95 34.34 28.02 4.96
N GLU A 96 34.37 29.25 5.47
CA GLU A 96 34.71 29.53 6.87
C GLU A 96 33.49 29.29 7.77
N THR A 97 33.72 28.76 8.97
CA THR A 97 32.64 28.52 9.93
C THR A 97 32.06 29.84 10.41
N TRP A 98 30.86 30.16 9.94
CA TRP A 98 30.06 31.27 10.41
C TRP A 98 29.48 31.01 11.81
N ARG A 99 29.03 29.76 12.05
CA ARG A 99 28.46 29.34 13.33
C ARG A 99 28.64 27.85 13.56
N GLU A 100 28.67 27.45 14.83
CA GLU A 100 28.63 26.05 15.26
C GLU A 100 27.61 25.88 16.40
N ALA A 101 26.90 24.76 16.40
CA ALA A 101 25.95 24.41 17.46
C ALA A 101 26.00 22.91 17.73
N GLN A 102 25.73 22.55 18.98
CA GLN A 102 25.66 21.16 19.43
C GLN A 102 24.28 20.85 19.96
N ILE A 103 23.68 19.77 19.49
CA ILE A 103 22.34 19.32 19.88
C ILE A 103 22.46 17.94 20.52
N ARG A 104 21.89 17.78 21.71
CA ARG A 104 21.93 16.53 22.47
C ARG A 104 20.56 16.18 23.00
N TYR A 105 20.17 14.91 22.88
CA TYR A 105 18.97 14.40 23.51
C TYR A 105 19.08 12.92 23.85
N GLU A 106 18.35 12.55 24.91
CA GLU A 106 18.24 11.18 25.38
C GLU A 106 17.08 10.44 24.69
N ALA A 107 17.16 9.11 24.69
CA ALA A 107 16.17 8.24 24.06
C ALA A 107 14.69 8.50 24.49
N PRO A 108 14.38 8.83 25.76
CA PRO A 108 13.01 9.13 26.16
C PRO A 108 12.40 10.34 25.43
N LEU A 109 13.22 11.32 25.02
CA LEU A 109 12.71 12.49 24.29
C LEU A 109 12.11 12.09 22.92
N LEU A 110 12.62 11.03 22.28
CA LEU A 110 12.05 10.52 21.04
C LEU A 110 10.58 10.09 21.17
N ARG A 111 10.13 9.75 22.38
CA ARG A 111 8.75 9.31 22.67
C ARG A 111 7.85 10.45 23.14
N SER A 112 8.40 11.64 23.35
CA SER A 112 7.69 12.78 23.91
C SER A 112 6.84 13.57 22.90
N GLY A 113 6.67 13.04 21.68
CA GLY A 113 5.90 13.66 20.62
C GLY A 113 6.41 15.06 20.26
N ALA A 114 5.54 16.07 20.36
CA ALA A 114 5.84 17.47 20.07
C ALA A 114 7.05 18.02 20.84
N GLN A 115 7.27 17.55 22.06
CA GLN A 115 8.35 18.05 22.93
C GLN A 115 9.74 17.80 22.36
N PHE A 116 9.93 16.74 21.55
CA PHE A 116 11.19 16.52 20.83
C PHE A 116 11.54 17.71 19.94
N TYR A 117 10.58 18.17 19.14
CA TYR A 117 10.79 19.24 18.17
C TYR A 117 11.07 20.57 18.85
N ARG A 118 10.32 20.86 19.93
CA ARG A 118 10.52 22.06 20.78
C ARG A 118 11.91 22.08 21.40
N GLU A 119 12.32 20.98 22.02
CA GLU A 119 13.59 20.90 22.73
C GLU A 119 14.79 21.02 21.78
N VAL A 120 14.76 20.33 20.64
CA VAL A 120 15.78 20.49 19.60
C VAL A 120 15.82 21.94 19.09
N THR A 121 14.67 22.57 18.86
CA THR A 121 14.58 23.97 18.43
C THR A 121 15.17 24.93 19.46
N ARG A 122 14.82 24.74 20.74
CA ARG A 122 15.34 25.51 21.87
C ARG A 122 16.87 25.45 21.94
N GLN A 123 17.47 24.27 21.74
CA GLN A 123 18.93 24.11 21.70
C GLN A 123 19.57 24.86 20.53
N PHE A 124 18.97 24.83 19.32
CA PHE A 124 19.45 25.64 18.21
C PHE A 124 19.37 27.14 18.49
N LEU A 125 18.28 27.61 19.10
CA LEU A 125 18.07 29.03 19.38
C LEU A 125 19.06 29.62 20.40
N GLN A 126 19.71 28.79 21.22
CA GLN A 126 20.80 29.22 22.10
C GLN A 126 22.02 29.76 21.33
N ALA A 127 22.17 29.41 20.05
CA ALA A 127 23.27 29.86 19.20
C ALA A 127 23.09 31.29 18.62
N ARG A 128 22.13 32.09 19.13
CA ARG A 128 21.86 33.51 18.81
C ARG A 128 21.44 33.80 17.36
N TRP A 129 20.22 33.43 16.99
CA TRP A 129 19.63 33.70 15.67
C TRP A 129 18.82 35.00 15.65
N ALA A 130 18.51 35.52 14.46
CA ALA A 130 17.52 36.59 14.32
C ALA A 130 16.18 36.19 14.98
N PRO A 131 15.67 37.00 15.93
CA PRO A 131 14.48 36.66 16.70
C PRO A 131 13.21 36.77 15.86
N PHE A 132 12.14 36.12 16.32
CA PHE A 132 10.79 36.39 15.83
C PHE A 132 10.17 37.55 16.61
N GLU A 133 9.24 38.24 15.97
CA GLU A 133 8.31 39.16 16.63
C GLU A 133 7.36 38.34 17.52
N SER A 134 7.03 38.86 18.70
CA SER A 134 6.11 38.17 19.60
C SER A 134 4.73 38.07 18.97
N ALA A 135 4.16 36.86 18.98
CA ALA A 135 2.85 36.58 18.38
C ALA A 135 1.92 35.92 19.40
N GLN A 136 0.61 36.02 19.15
CA GLN A 136 -0.39 35.36 19.97
C GLN A 136 -0.55 33.89 19.55
N THR A 137 -0.88 33.02 20.52
CA THR A 137 -1.09 31.59 20.24
C THR A 137 -2.13 31.34 19.15
N GLY A 138 -3.28 32.04 19.21
CA GLY A 138 -4.37 31.87 18.24
C GLY A 138 -3.99 32.32 16.83
N GLU A 139 -3.15 33.35 16.71
CA GLU A 139 -2.64 33.85 15.42
C GLU A 139 -1.76 32.80 14.74
N ILE A 140 -0.82 32.21 15.49
CA ILE A 140 0.07 31.14 15.02
C ILE A 140 -0.73 29.90 14.61
N GLU A 141 -1.71 29.50 15.43
CA GLU A 141 -2.56 28.34 15.13
C GLU A 141 -3.42 28.57 13.87
N ASN A 142 -4.07 29.73 13.76
CA ASN A 142 -4.88 30.07 12.59
C ASN A 142 -4.05 30.13 11.31
N ALA A 143 -2.91 30.83 11.34
CA ALA A 143 -2.02 30.93 10.19
C ALA A 143 -1.50 29.56 9.74
N PHE A 144 -1.18 28.67 10.69
CA PHE A 144 -0.82 27.29 10.38
C PHE A 144 -1.92 26.54 9.61
N TRP A 145 -3.17 26.62 10.07
CA TRP A 145 -4.30 25.97 9.40
C TRP A 145 -4.63 26.59 8.04
N GLU A 146 -4.49 27.90 7.90
CA GLU A 146 -4.60 28.57 6.59
C GLU A 146 -3.55 28.04 5.61
N GLY A 147 -2.33 27.80 6.06
CA GLY A 147 -1.29 27.18 5.24
C GLY A 147 -1.66 25.76 4.81
N GLN A 148 -2.30 24.98 5.68
CA GLN A 148 -2.76 23.64 5.33
C GLN A 148 -3.90 23.65 4.30
N ASP A 149 -4.77 24.65 4.32
CA ASP A 149 -5.89 24.75 3.39
C ASP A 149 -5.43 24.86 1.91
N CYS A 150 -4.18 25.27 1.68
CA CYS A 150 -3.56 25.36 0.35
C CYS A 150 -3.25 24.01 -0.33
N LEU A 151 -3.79 22.88 0.16
CA LEU A 151 -3.60 21.57 -0.45
C LEU A 151 -4.02 21.57 -1.93
N GLY A 152 -3.08 21.25 -2.81
CA GLY A 152 -3.31 21.03 -4.23
C GLY A 152 -3.72 19.59 -4.55
N MET A 153 -4.17 19.37 -5.80
CA MET A 153 -4.53 18.04 -6.31
C MET A 153 -3.38 17.02 -6.28
N SER A 154 -2.14 17.50 -6.23
CA SER A 154 -0.92 16.72 -6.19
C SER A 154 0.08 17.35 -5.20
N ARG A 155 1.07 16.55 -4.80
CA ARG A 155 2.24 16.96 -4.03
C ARG A 155 2.92 18.16 -4.67
N LEU A 156 3.20 18.07 -5.97
CA LEU A 156 4.00 19.06 -6.68
C LEU A 156 3.20 20.32 -7.02
N ALA A 157 1.89 20.22 -7.20
CA ALA A 157 1.02 21.40 -7.28
C ALA A 157 1.09 22.21 -5.97
N THR A 158 0.99 21.52 -4.84
CA THR A 158 1.11 22.13 -3.49
C THR A 158 2.50 22.72 -3.27
N VAL A 159 3.57 21.99 -3.62
CA VAL A 159 4.96 22.49 -3.48
C VAL A 159 5.18 23.78 -4.29
N ARG A 160 4.63 23.89 -5.50
CA ARG A 160 4.75 25.12 -6.29
C ARG A 160 4.00 26.30 -5.66
N ALA A 161 2.83 26.05 -5.07
CA ALA A 161 2.09 27.07 -4.34
C ALA A 161 2.92 27.57 -3.14
N ALA A 162 3.46 26.64 -2.33
CA ALA A 162 4.34 26.96 -1.21
C ALA A 162 5.64 27.67 -1.65
N LYS A 163 6.15 27.37 -2.85
CA LYS A 163 7.33 28.03 -3.41
C LYS A 163 7.01 29.47 -3.86
N ALA A 164 5.85 29.69 -4.45
CA ALA A 164 5.41 31.02 -4.87
C ALA A 164 5.23 31.99 -3.68
N GLU A 165 4.85 31.45 -2.53
CA GLU A 165 4.69 32.18 -1.27
C GLU A 165 6.02 32.49 -0.55
N GLU A 166 7.18 31.98 -1.01
CA GLU A 166 8.48 32.27 -0.36
C GLU A 166 8.78 33.78 -0.31
N SER A 167 8.26 34.56 -1.26
CA SER A 167 8.39 36.02 -1.25
C SER A 167 7.65 36.70 -0.09
N ALA A 168 6.56 36.09 0.42
CA ALA A 168 5.87 36.60 1.60
C ALA A 168 6.73 36.47 2.87
N LEU A 169 7.72 35.57 2.87
CA LEU A 169 8.65 35.34 3.98
C LEU A 169 9.81 36.37 4.05
N HIS A 170 9.80 37.43 3.23
CA HIS A 170 10.82 38.49 3.30
C HIS A 170 10.84 39.23 4.66
N ARG A 171 9.72 39.22 5.41
CA ARG A 171 9.69 39.61 6.82
C ARG A 171 10.01 38.40 7.69
N THR A 172 11.29 38.06 7.81
CA THR A 172 11.74 36.85 8.52
C THR A 172 11.38 36.82 10.00
N GLY A 173 11.04 37.97 10.61
CA GLY A 173 10.53 38.07 11.98
C GLY A 173 9.05 37.73 12.15
N ASP A 174 8.28 37.62 11.06
CA ASP A 174 6.83 37.33 11.11
C ASP A 174 6.58 35.86 11.47
N ALA A 175 6.12 35.64 12.70
CA ALA A 175 5.86 34.30 13.21
C ALA A 175 4.59 33.68 12.58
N ALA A 176 3.58 34.47 12.21
CA ALA A 176 2.38 33.97 11.55
C ALA A 176 2.71 33.47 10.12
N ALA A 177 3.52 34.21 9.37
CA ALA A 177 4.00 33.78 8.05
C ALA A 177 4.82 32.49 8.14
N ALA A 178 5.67 32.35 9.16
CA ALA A 178 6.39 31.11 9.45
C ALA A 178 5.44 29.94 9.79
N ALA A 179 4.40 30.18 10.59
CA ALA A 179 3.40 29.16 10.92
C ALA A 179 2.63 28.69 9.68
N ARG A 180 2.21 29.63 8.83
CA ARG A 180 1.55 29.37 7.55
C ARG A 180 2.42 28.53 6.63
N GLN A 181 3.69 28.89 6.47
CA GLN A 181 4.66 28.09 5.71
C GLN A 181 4.80 26.68 6.29
N GLY A 182 4.80 26.55 7.63
CA GLY A 182 4.82 25.27 8.33
C GLY A 182 3.65 24.37 7.94
N GLY A 183 2.43 24.92 7.97
CA GLY A 183 1.22 24.23 7.55
C GLY A 183 1.26 23.82 6.07
N HIS A 184 1.64 24.75 5.20
CA HIS A 184 1.69 24.55 3.75
C HIS A 184 2.66 23.42 3.36
N LEU A 185 3.84 23.36 4.00
CA LEU A 185 4.81 22.28 3.76
C LEU A 185 4.34 20.92 4.29
N LEU A 186 3.59 20.88 5.38
CA LEU A 186 3.06 19.62 5.91
C LEU A 186 2.03 19.00 4.97
N VAL A 187 1.11 19.80 4.41
CA VAL A 187 0.13 19.28 3.45
C VAL A 187 0.76 18.86 2.12
N CYS A 188 1.93 19.41 1.75
CA CYS A 188 2.71 18.87 0.62
C CYS A 188 3.11 17.40 0.83
N ALA A 189 3.35 16.97 2.08
CA ALA A 189 3.73 15.59 2.40
C ALA A 189 2.54 14.62 2.47
N LEU A 190 1.31 15.14 2.38
CA LEU A 190 0.10 14.35 2.55
C LEU A 190 0.01 13.18 1.57
N PRO A 191 0.31 13.29 0.26
CA PRO A 191 0.24 12.13 -0.63
C PRO A 191 1.13 10.95 -0.21
N GLY A 192 2.16 11.19 0.63
CA GLY A 192 2.96 10.16 1.28
C GLY A 192 2.21 9.33 2.35
N MET A 193 0.91 9.54 2.60
CA MET A 193 0.09 8.81 3.60
C MET A 193 0.22 7.29 3.55
N THR A 194 0.55 6.72 2.40
CA THR A 194 0.57 5.26 2.21
C THR A 194 1.94 4.75 1.82
N ARG A 195 2.69 5.53 1.04
CA ARG A 195 4.03 5.24 0.54
C ARG A 195 4.86 6.50 0.59
N MET A 196 5.59 6.64 1.69
CA MET A 196 6.51 7.74 1.90
C MET A 196 7.71 7.60 0.96
N ILE A 197 8.05 8.71 0.32
CA ILE A 197 9.35 8.91 -0.37
C ILE A 197 10.19 9.92 0.41
N THR A 198 11.45 10.13 -0.01
CA THR A 198 12.38 11.02 0.70
C THR A 198 11.82 12.44 0.82
N LEU A 199 11.18 12.95 -0.24
CA LEU A 199 10.64 14.31 -0.25
C LEU A 199 9.57 14.51 0.83
N ASP A 200 8.72 13.52 1.12
CA ASP A 200 7.63 13.65 2.10
C ASP A 200 8.15 13.90 3.51
N SER A 201 9.10 13.07 3.97
CA SER A 201 9.72 13.26 5.30
C SER A 201 10.52 14.56 5.38
N THR A 202 11.15 14.99 4.27
CA THR A 202 11.85 16.28 4.21
C THR A 202 10.86 17.44 4.37
N LEU A 203 9.77 17.43 3.61
CA LEU A 203 8.74 18.48 3.65
C LEU A 203 8.06 18.54 5.02
N ALA A 204 7.70 17.39 5.58
CA ALA A 204 7.08 17.33 6.91
C ALA A 204 8.04 17.84 8.01
N ALA A 205 9.32 17.49 7.95
CA ALA A 205 10.31 17.98 8.92
C ALA A 205 10.61 19.47 8.76
N ARG A 206 10.65 19.97 7.52
CA ARG A 206 10.81 21.39 7.23
C ARG A 206 9.60 22.21 7.65
N GLY A 207 8.39 21.69 7.43
CA GLY A 207 7.15 22.27 7.93
C GLY A 207 7.10 22.31 9.46
N ALA A 208 7.50 21.22 10.12
CA ALA A 208 7.67 21.18 11.57
C ALA A 208 8.73 22.17 12.07
N ALA A 209 9.81 22.40 11.32
CA ALA A 209 10.85 23.37 11.68
C ALA A 209 10.30 24.81 11.64
N TRP A 210 9.61 25.17 10.56
CA TRP A 210 8.94 26.47 10.46
C TRP A 210 7.92 26.69 11.58
N PHE A 211 7.11 25.67 11.88
CA PHE A 211 6.13 25.75 12.96
C PHE A 211 6.78 25.82 14.35
N ALA A 212 7.83 25.05 14.64
CA ALA A 212 8.55 25.12 15.92
C ALA A 212 9.17 26.50 16.15
N LEU A 213 9.73 27.08 15.08
CA LEU A 213 10.28 28.42 15.08
C LEU A 213 9.21 29.49 15.35
N ALA A 214 8.07 29.42 14.66
CA ALA A 214 6.92 30.29 14.91
C ALA A 214 6.39 30.15 16.35
N GLN A 215 6.25 28.92 16.85
CA GLN A 215 5.79 28.65 18.21
C GLN A 215 6.74 29.22 19.27
N SER A 216 8.05 29.26 19.01
CA SER A 216 9.03 29.86 19.93
C SER A 216 8.83 31.37 20.17
N ALA A 217 8.05 32.04 19.31
CA ALA A 217 7.67 33.45 19.46
C ALA A 217 6.51 33.68 20.45
N VAL A 218 5.77 32.61 20.76
CA VAL A 218 4.70 32.59 21.77
C VAL A 218 5.38 32.23 23.08
N GLY A 219 5.57 33.19 23.99
CA GLY A 219 6.37 33.02 25.22
C GLY A 219 5.92 31.92 26.21
N SER A 220 4.91 31.11 25.87
CA SER A 220 4.46 29.92 26.61
C SER A 220 4.57 28.65 25.76
N GLU A 221 5.24 27.62 26.27
CA GLU A 221 5.41 26.33 25.57
C GLU A 221 4.10 25.55 25.34
N ALA A 222 3.01 25.91 26.05
CA ALA A 222 1.72 25.20 26.03
C ALA A 222 0.70 25.70 24.97
N GLY A 223 1.09 26.62 24.08
CA GLY A 223 0.21 27.19 23.07
C GLY A 223 0.20 26.38 21.74
N ALA A 224 -0.94 26.32 21.05
CA ALA A 224 -1.09 25.75 19.70
C ALA A 224 -0.66 24.27 19.59
N GLU A 225 -1.19 23.41 20.47
CA GLU A 225 -0.86 21.97 20.49
C GLU A 225 -1.42 21.21 19.28
N ARG A 226 -2.63 21.55 18.80
CA ARG A 226 -3.32 20.79 17.74
C ARG A 226 -2.53 20.69 16.43
N PRO A 227 -1.87 21.76 15.94
CA PRO A 227 -0.94 21.66 14.81
C PRO A 227 0.07 20.50 14.89
N TRP A 228 0.61 20.20 16.08
CA TRP A 228 1.57 19.11 16.25
C TRP A 228 0.98 17.72 15.98
N ALA A 229 -0.34 17.53 16.11
CA ALA A 229 -0.98 16.29 15.73
C ALA A 229 -0.75 15.96 14.24
N SER A 230 -0.81 16.97 13.35
CA SER A 230 -0.56 16.76 11.92
C SER A 230 0.88 16.32 11.64
N VAL A 231 1.86 16.93 12.32
CA VAL A 231 3.28 16.56 12.25
C VAL A 231 3.48 15.12 12.69
N LEU A 232 2.94 14.75 13.87
CA LEU A 232 3.07 13.41 14.43
C LEU A 232 2.40 12.35 13.57
N TRP A 233 1.25 12.66 12.97
CA TRP A 233 0.57 11.74 12.08
C TRP A 233 1.38 11.48 10.80
N LEU A 234 1.93 12.52 10.17
CA LEU A 234 2.82 12.39 9.01
C LEU A 234 4.14 11.70 9.37
N ALA A 235 4.58 11.85 10.62
CA ALA A 235 5.68 11.09 11.23
C ALA A 235 5.31 9.65 11.59
N ARG A 236 4.12 9.16 11.21
CA ARG A 236 3.63 7.79 11.45
C ARG A 236 3.41 7.46 12.93
N ARG A 237 3.24 8.47 13.79
CA ARG A 237 2.95 8.34 15.22
C ARG A 237 1.46 8.57 15.50
N GLN A 238 0.58 7.78 14.88
CA GLN A 238 -0.84 8.12 14.81
C GLN A 238 -1.51 8.12 16.20
N ASN A 239 -1.08 7.25 17.13
CA ASN A 239 -1.63 7.24 18.49
C ASN A 239 -1.27 8.51 19.25
N GLN A 240 0.00 8.92 19.23
CA GLN A 240 0.44 10.18 19.84
C GLN A 240 -0.24 11.39 19.18
N ALA A 241 -0.43 11.36 17.87
CA ALA A 241 -1.15 12.41 17.16
C ALA A 241 -2.60 12.54 17.65
N ARG A 242 -3.31 11.43 17.85
CA ARG A 242 -4.67 11.41 18.42
C ARG A 242 -4.70 11.95 19.86
N GLU A 243 -3.73 11.57 20.69
CA GLU A 243 -3.60 12.06 22.06
C GLU A 243 -3.37 13.57 22.12
N VAL A 244 -2.52 14.11 21.23
CA VAL A 244 -2.30 15.56 21.09
C VAL A 244 -3.56 16.26 20.59
N TRP A 245 -4.25 15.68 19.59
CA TRP A 245 -5.46 16.27 19.02
C TRP A 245 -6.62 16.39 20.03
N HIS A 246 -6.85 15.33 20.81
CA HIS A 246 -7.92 15.29 21.79
C HIS A 246 -7.54 15.94 23.15
N GLY A 247 -6.26 16.30 23.32
CA GLY A 247 -5.72 16.83 24.56
C GLY A 247 -5.44 15.72 25.58
N HIS A 248 -4.39 15.88 26.39
CA HIS A 248 -4.06 14.98 27.49
C HIS A 248 -5.14 15.07 28.60
N GLY A 249 -6.24 14.34 28.45
CA GLY A 249 -7.26 14.29 29.49
C GLY A 249 -8.64 13.83 29.03
N ALA A 250 -8.77 12.57 28.61
CA ALA A 250 -10.07 11.86 28.60
C ALA A 250 -10.72 11.74 30.01
N GLY A 251 -10.13 12.34 31.06
CA GLY A 251 -10.67 12.46 32.42
C GLY A 251 -11.18 13.87 32.80
N GLY A 252 -10.92 14.89 31.99
CA GLY A 252 -11.56 16.21 32.14
C GLY A 252 -12.74 16.25 31.18
N LYS A 253 -13.94 16.59 31.65
CA LYS A 253 -15.08 16.87 30.77
C LYS A 253 -14.60 17.80 29.66
N THR A 254 -14.47 17.27 28.45
CA THR A 254 -14.26 18.04 27.24
C THR A 254 -15.45 18.96 27.13
N THR A 255 -15.30 20.21 27.59
CA THR A 255 -16.05 21.30 26.97
C THR A 255 -15.68 21.21 25.50
N GLN A 256 -16.59 20.66 24.69
CA GLN A 256 -16.60 20.93 23.25
C GLN A 256 -16.26 22.42 23.11
N PRO A 257 -15.32 22.80 22.23
CA PRO A 257 -15.11 24.21 21.95
C PRO A 257 -16.49 24.80 21.69
N ALA A 258 -16.87 25.79 22.50
CA ALA A 258 -18.16 26.46 22.34
C ALA A 258 -18.31 26.76 20.87
N ALA A 259 -19.42 26.32 20.26
CA ALA A 259 -19.70 26.54 18.85
C ALA A 259 -19.32 27.98 18.54
N VAL A 260 -18.30 28.15 17.68
CA VAL A 260 -17.80 29.46 17.27
C VAL A 260 -19.03 30.26 16.88
N SER A 261 -19.21 31.43 17.48
CA SER A 261 -20.37 32.26 17.20
C SER A 261 -20.47 32.47 15.69
N THR A 262 -21.68 32.43 15.15
CA THR A 262 -21.95 32.40 13.70
C THR A 262 -21.34 33.58 12.93
N ASP A 263 -20.92 34.65 13.62
CA ASP A 263 -20.34 35.84 13.01
C ASP A 263 -18.81 35.72 12.80
N GLU A 264 -18.07 35.01 13.66
CA GLU A 264 -16.64 34.69 13.45
C GLU A 264 -16.42 33.52 12.46
N ALA A 265 -17.46 32.72 12.23
CA ALA A 265 -17.42 31.58 11.31
C ALA A 265 -17.36 31.99 9.82
N VAL A 266 -17.68 33.25 9.50
CA VAL A 266 -17.70 33.76 8.12
C VAL A 266 -16.31 34.24 7.65
N GLU A 267 -15.48 34.81 8.53
CA GLU A 267 -14.14 35.30 8.16
C GLU A 267 -13.05 34.20 8.12
N ASN A 268 -13.22 33.09 8.84
CA ASN A 268 -12.23 31.99 8.91
C ASN A 268 -12.62 30.73 8.10
N GLN A 269 -13.32 30.88 6.98
CA GLN A 269 -13.78 29.71 6.18
C GLN A 269 -12.64 28.82 5.65
N SER A 270 -11.45 29.37 5.35
CA SER A 270 -10.31 28.61 4.80
C SER A 270 -9.70 27.62 5.80
N ALA A 271 -9.42 28.05 7.03
CA ALA A 271 -8.83 27.17 8.06
C ALA A 271 -9.74 25.99 8.44
N ASN A 272 -11.06 26.15 8.29
CA ASN A 272 -12.04 25.16 8.76
C ASN A 272 -11.98 23.83 8.00
N VAL A 273 -11.68 23.83 6.69
CA VAL A 273 -11.64 22.60 5.89
C VAL A 273 -10.49 21.69 6.32
N ALA A 274 -9.29 22.25 6.52
CA ALA A 274 -8.13 21.51 7.00
C ALA A 274 -8.37 20.95 8.42
N ILE A 275 -8.92 21.76 9.33
CA ILE A 275 -9.25 21.34 10.69
C ILE A 275 -10.28 20.20 10.69
N ASP A 276 -11.33 20.31 9.87
CA ASP A 276 -12.37 19.29 9.75
C ASP A 276 -11.82 17.99 9.17
N TRP A 277 -10.89 18.08 8.22
CA TRP A 277 -10.20 16.91 7.67
C TRP A 277 -9.40 16.19 8.77
N TRP A 278 -8.56 16.90 9.52
CA TRP A 278 -7.79 16.29 10.62
C TRP A 278 -8.69 15.74 11.72
N ARG A 279 -9.78 16.45 12.06
CA ARG A 279 -10.78 15.96 13.02
C ARG A 279 -11.33 14.60 12.60
N PHE A 280 -11.66 14.47 11.31
CA PHE A 280 -12.15 13.22 10.76
C PHE A 280 -11.07 12.12 10.83
N ILE A 281 -9.85 12.41 10.38
CA ILE A 281 -8.73 11.45 10.36
C ILE A 281 -8.36 10.95 11.75
N PHE A 282 -8.44 11.80 12.78
CA PHE A 282 -8.18 11.40 14.15
C PHE A 282 -9.36 10.66 14.81
N SER A 283 -10.55 10.74 14.23
CA SER A 283 -11.74 10.02 14.72
C SER A 283 -11.80 8.61 14.14
N PRO A 284 -12.30 7.60 14.88
CA PRO A 284 -12.66 6.33 14.27
C PRO A 284 -13.70 6.53 13.17
N HIS A 285 -13.44 5.99 11.99
CA HIS A 285 -14.36 6.08 10.86
C HIS A 285 -14.22 4.83 10.00
N THR A 286 -15.31 4.42 9.39
CA THR A 286 -15.34 3.36 8.38
C THR A 286 -14.87 3.90 7.03
N PRO A 287 -14.38 3.04 6.13
CA PRO A 287 -14.09 3.42 4.75
C PRO A 287 -15.30 4.02 4.02
N ARG A 288 -16.51 3.55 4.36
CA ARG A 288 -17.76 4.14 3.88
C ARG A 288 -17.89 5.60 4.30
N GLU A 289 -17.72 5.89 5.58
CA GLU A 289 -17.82 7.25 6.13
C GLU A 289 -16.77 8.18 5.51
N ALA A 290 -15.54 7.70 5.28
CA ALA A 290 -14.50 8.48 4.60
C ALA A 290 -14.93 8.87 3.18
N ARG A 291 -15.54 7.95 2.43
CA ARG A 291 -16.06 8.23 1.09
C ARG A 291 -17.20 9.24 1.12
N LEU A 292 -18.15 9.08 2.03
CA LEU A 292 -19.25 10.03 2.19
C LEU A 292 -18.76 11.41 2.63
N GLN A 293 -17.77 11.46 3.53
CA GLN A 293 -17.16 12.71 3.98
C GLN A 293 -16.45 13.43 2.84
N ALA A 294 -15.78 12.70 1.94
CA ALA A 294 -15.17 13.30 0.76
C ALA A 294 -16.19 14.03 -0.13
N GLY A 295 -17.40 13.49 -0.30
CA GLY A 295 -18.48 14.13 -1.04
C GLY A 295 -19.05 15.39 -0.38
N ARG A 296 -18.81 15.59 0.92
CA ARG A 296 -19.25 16.80 1.67
C ARG A 296 -18.27 17.95 1.53
N ILE A 297 -17.01 17.67 1.17
CA ILE A 297 -15.95 18.67 1.09
C ILE A 297 -15.98 19.37 -0.25
N ASP A 298 -15.93 20.69 -0.26
CA ASP A 298 -15.97 21.48 -1.50
C ASP A 298 -14.66 21.49 -2.28
N SER A 299 -13.53 21.45 -1.58
CA SER A 299 -12.21 21.37 -2.20
C SER A 299 -12.00 19.98 -2.79
N PRO A 300 -11.83 19.85 -4.13
CA PRO A 300 -11.55 18.56 -4.75
C PRO A 300 -10.28 17.92 -4.17
N ALA A 301 -9.24 18.70 -3.90
CA ALA A 301 -7.97 18.20 -3.37
C ALA A 301 -8.15 17.52 -2.00
N TRP A 302 -8.88 18.17 -1.09
CA TRP A 302 -9.22 17.58 0.21
C TRP A 302 -10.19 16.40 0.07
N GLY A 303 -11.13 16.46 -0.87
CA GLY A 303 -12.00 15.32 -1.21
C GLY A 303 -11.20 14.10 -1.66
N VAL A 304 -10.20 14.28 -2.53
CA VAL A 304 -9.30 13.19 -2.97
C VAL A 304 -8.47 12.66 -1.83
N ALA A 305 -7.86 13.53 -1.02
CA ALA A 305 -7.10 13.11 0.16
C ALA A 305 -7.98 12.33 1.16
N MET A 306 -9.24 12.76 1.35
CA MET A 306 -10.22 12.10 2.20
C MET A 306 -10.56 10.70 1.66
N LEU A 307 -10.86 10.57 0.36
CA LEU A 307 -11.03 9.27 -0.27
C LEU A 307 -9.79 8.39 -0.07
N TYR A 308 -8.60 8.98 -0.19
CA TYR A 308 -7.34 8.25 -0.20
C TYR A 308 -6.99 7.67 1.17
N SER A 309 -7.40 8.36 2.24
CA SER A 309 -7.23 7.88 3.61
C SER A 309 -7.86 6.49 3.85
N SER A 310 -8.91 6.13 3.09
CA SER A 310 -9.59 4.83 3.17
C SER A 310 -8.95 3.71 2.32
N VAL A 311 -8.00 4.04 1.43
CA VAL A 311 -7.41 3.10 0.47
C VAL A 311 -6.47 2.08 1.12
N PRO A 312 -5.56 2.47 2.05
CA PRO A 312 -4.80 1.50 2.84
C PRO A 312 -5.71 0.47 3.49
N GLU A 313 -6.94 0.90 3.82
CA GLU A 313 -7.80 0.18 4.73
C GLU A 313 -8.69 -0.90 4.12
N THR A 314 -9.01 -0.74 2.84
CA THR A 314 -10.00 -1.59 2.17
C THR A 314 -9.40 -2.48 1.12
N SER A 315 -8.24 -2.11 0.58
CA SER A 315 -7.78 -2.65 -0.70
C SER A 315 -8.78 -2.51 -1.86
N ASP A 316 -9.85 -1.74 -1.66
CA ASP A 316 -10.94 -1.54 -2.60
C ASP A 316 -10.66 -0.30 -3.45
N VAL A 317 -9.71 -0.52 -4.35
CA VAL A 317 -9.18 0.49 -5.24
C VAL A 317 -10.19 0.93 -6.31
N LEU A 318 -11.08 0.03 -6.74
CA LEU A 318 -12.07 0.38 -7.76
C LEU A 318 -13.16 1.28 -7.22
N SER A 319 -13.68 1.03 -6.01
CA SER A 319 -14.63 1.96 -5.40
C SER A 319 -13.98 3.31 -5.13
N PHE A 320 -12.70 3.35 -4.74
CA PHE A 320 -11.95 4.61 -4.69
C PHE A 320 -11.94 5.30 -6.06
N ALA A 321 -11.55 4.61 -7.14
CA ALA A 321 -11.50 5.21 -8.48
C ALA A 321 -12.87 5.71 -8.96
N ARG A 322 -13.97 5.00 -8.64
CA ARG A 322 -15.34 5.42 -8.95
C ARG A 322 -15.75 6.64 -8.14
N CYS A 323 -15.51 6.62 -6.82
CA CYS A 323 -15.78 7.75 -5.94
C CYS A 323 -14.96 8.99 -6.33
N LEU A 324 -13.72 8.80 -6.78
CA LEU A 324 -12.84 9.88 -7.23
C LEU A 324 -13.45 10.65 -8.42
N LYS A 325 -14.04 9.95 -9.40
CA LYS A 325 -14.77 10.61 -10.50
C LYS A 325 -15.94 11.46 -9.99
N LEU A 326 -16.67 10.95 -9.00
CA LEU A 326 -17.83 11.65 -8.43
C LEU A 326 -17.42 12.89 -7.62
N VAL A 327 -16.41 12.74 -6.74
CA VAL A 327 -16.01 13.80 -5.80
C VAL A 327 -15.36 14.98 -6.51
N ALA A 328 -14.52 14.70 -7.50
CA ALA A 328 -13.62 15.71 -8.02
C ALA A 328 -13.99 16.21 -9.42
N ASP A 329 -14.90 15.55 -10.16
CA ASP A 329 -15.27 15.91 -11.56
C ASP A 329 -14.06 16.28 -12.44
N ILE A 330 -12.92 15.64 -12.18
CA ILE A 330 -11.63 15.93 -12.81
C ILE A 330 -11.11 14.71 -13.55
N GLU A 331 -10.22 14.98 -14.48
CA GLU A 331 -9.38 13.98 -15.08
C GLU A 331 -8.47 13.35 -14.01
N TYR A 332 -8.46 12.01 -13.92
CA TYR A 332 -7.64 11.24 -12.98
C TYR A 332 -6.17 11.68 -12.94
N GLU A 333 -5.68 12.23 -14.05
CA GLU A 333 -4.32 12.67 -14.23
C GLU A 333 -3.87 13.75 -13.24
N ALA A 334 -4.79 14.61 -12.78
CA ALA A 334 -4.47 15.67 -11.82
C ALA A 334 -4.20 15.12 -10.40
N ALA A 335 -4.71 13.93 -10.09
CA ALA A 335 -4.54 13.25 -8.80
C ALA A 335 -3.44 12.17 -8.86
N HIS A 336 -2.45 12.32 -9.75
CA HIS A 336 -1.48 11.27 -10.10
C HIS A 336 -0.70 10.69 -8.91
N ASP A 337 -0.43 11.47 -7.86
CA ASP A 337 0.23 10.98 -6.64
C ASP A 337 -0.61 9.94 -5.88
N TYR A 338 -1.94 10.02 -5.98
CA TYR A 338 -2.88 9.09 -5.35
C TYR A 338 -3.20 7.90 -6.27
N VAL A 339 -3.02 8.06 -7.58
CA VAL A 339 -3.36 7.06 -8.61
C VAL A 339 -2.34 5.93 -8.70
N ALA A 340 -1.08 6.13 -8.34
CA ALA A 340 -0.08 5.06 -8.36
C ALA A 340 -0.45 3.85 -7.47
N GLU A 341 -1.11 4.09 -6.32
CA GLU A 341 -1.62 3.02 -5.46
C GLU A 341 -2.90 2.36 -5.98
N ILE A 342 -3.72 3.10 -6.73
CA ILE A 342 -4.82 2.50 -7.49
C ILE A 342 -4.23 1.50 -8.48
N GLN A 343 -3.13 1.87 -9.09
CA GLN A 343 -2.52 1.05 -10.10
C GLN A 343 -1.94 -0.24 -9.50
N GLU A 344 -1.15 -0.27 -8.42
CA GLU A 344 -0.62 -1.55 -7.91
C GLU A 344 -1.68 -2.66 -7.70
N ARG A 345 -2.89 -2.31 -7.25
CA ARG A 345 -3.96 -3.28 -6.98
C ARG A 345 -4.93 -3.47 -8.16
N ALA A 346 -5.05 -2.51 -9.07
CA ALA A 346 -5.96 -2.59 -10.23
C ALA A 346 -5.25 -2.69 -11.60
N ILE A 347 -3.92 -2.62 -11.63
CA ILE A 347 -3.07 -2.77 -12.81
C ILE A 347 -3.35 -4.11 -13.50
N TRP A 348 -3.99 -5.08 -12.82
CA TRP A 348 -4.43 -6.33 -13.44
C TRP A 348 -5.01 -6.15 -14.84
N ARG A 349 -5.79 -5.08 -15.17
CA ARG A 349 -6.32 -4.83 -16.54
C ARG A 349 -6.68 -3.37 -16.92
N PHE A 350 -6.07 -2.32 -16.37
CA PHE A 350 -6.40 -0.96 -16.85
C PHE A 350 -5.89 -0.70 -18.28
N ASN A 351 -6.75 -0.06 -19.09
CA ASN A 351 -6.51 0.33 -20.47
C ASN A 351 -5.27 1.24 -20.57
N TRP A 352 -4.55 1.19 -21.70
CA TRP A 352 -3.38 2.04 -21.95
C TRP A 352 -3.70 3.54 -21.86
N ASP A 353 -4.95 3.91 -22.13
CA ASP A 353 -5.46 5.28 -22.01
C ASP A 353 -5.45 5.81 -20.55
N THR A 354 -5.49 4.92 -19.55
CA THR A 354 -5.43 5.29 -18.13
C THR A 354 -4.01 5.65 -17.65
N LEU A 355 -3.00 5.62 -18.52
CA LEU A 355 -1.60 5.95 -18.19
C LEU A 355 -1.26 7.44 -18.37
N ALA A 356 -2.20 8.26 -18.85
CA ALA A 356 -1.97 9.67 -19.07
C ALA A 356 -1.56 10.45 -17.80
N TRP A 357 -1.85 9.90 -16.61
CA TRP A 357 -1.36 10.45 -15.35
C TRP A 357 0.18 10.51 -15.27
N PHE A 358 0.94 9.62 -15.94
CA PHE A 358 2.41 9.72 -15.99
C PHE A 358 2.88 10.98 -16.71
N HIS A 359 2.16 11.36 -17.77
CA HIS A 359 2.43 12.62 -18.47
C HIS A 359 2.16 13.81 -17.57
N SER A 360 1.03 13.80 -16.86
CA SER A 360 0.68 14.84 -15.90
C SER A 360 1.66 14.91 -14.72
N ALA A 361 2.06 13.77 -14.15
CA ALA A 361 3.08 13.68 -13.11
C ALA A 361 4.43 14.26 -13.57
N ARG A 362 4.89 13.88 -14.78
CA ARG A 362 6.13 14.43 -15.34
C ARG A 362 6.01 15.93 -15.58
N ARG A 363 4.92 16.38 -16.19
CA ARG A 363 4.68 17.81 -16.47
C ARG A 363 4.75 18.63 -15.18
N GLU A 364 4.12 18.15 -14.11
CA GLU A 364 4.17 18.82 -12.81
C GLU A 364 5.55 18.78 -12.17
N TRP A 365 6.28 17.68 -12.29
CA TRP A 365 7.68 17.59 -11.85
C TRP A 365 8.57 18.62 -12.55
N LEU A 366 8.49 18.71 -13.87
CA LEU A 366 9.25 19.70 -14.64
C LEU A 366 8.82 21.13 -14.31
N ALA A 367 7.52 21.37 -14.07
CA ALA A 367 7.01 22.67 -13.66
C ALA A 367 7.49 23.06 -12.25
N ALA A 368 7.54 22.10 -11.31
CA ALA A 368 8.07 22.32 -9.98
C ALA A 368 9.57 22.62 -10.03
N LEU A 369 10.36 21.88 -10.84
CA LEU A 369 11.78 22.15 -11.03
C LEU A 369 12.04 23.58 -11.52
N ARG A 370 11.26 24.06 -12.48
CA ARG A 370 11.35 25.46 -12.97
C ARG A 370 11.12 26.50 -11.88
N SER A 371 10.24 26.20 -10.92
CA SER A 371 9.92 27.15 -9.84
C SER A 371 11.09 27.42 -8.88
N CYS A 372 12.15 26.62 -8.91
CA CYS A 372 13.40 26.90 -8.17
C CYS A 372 14.23 28.06 -8.76
N GLY A 373 13.92 28.50 -9.98
CA GLY A 373 14.61 29.60 -10.65
C GLY A 373 15.95 29.21 -11.28
N GLU A 374 16.38 30.00 -12.27
CA GLU A 374 17.52 29.66 -13.13
C GLU A 374 18.86 29.57 -12.38
N LYS A 375 19.06 30.43 -11.37
CA LYS A 375 20.30 30.45 -10.58
C LYS A 375 20.52 29.14 -9.84
N GLU A 376 19.47 28.61 -9.22
CA GLU A 376 19.54 27.37 -8.44
C GLU A 376 19.72 26.15 -9.36
N ILE A 377 18.94 26.10 -10.45
CA ILE A 377 19.02 25.02 -11.45
C ILE A 377 20.38 25.03 -12.15
N GLY A 378 20.88 26.21 -12.53
CA GLY A 378 22.16 26.40 -13.20
C GLY A 378 23.37 26.08 -12.32
N ALA A 379 23.22 26.09 -10.99
CA ALA A 379 24.25 25.64 -10.06
C ALA A 379 24.47 24.12 -10.11
N ILE A 380 23.57 23.35 -10.72
CA ILE A 380 23.72 21.91 -10.92
C ILE A 380 24.14 21.66 -12.38
N PRO A 381 25.37 21.18 -12.64
CA PRO A 381 25.89 21.02 -14.00
C PRO A 381 24.95 20.22 -14.91
N GLY A 382 24.62 20.79 -16.07
CA GLY A 382 23.81 20.15 -17.12
C GLY A 382 22.30 20.14 -16.88
N VAL A 383 21.81 20.44 -15.68
CA VAL A 383 20.38 20.33 -15.36
C VAL A 383 19.52 21.34 -16.12
N PHE A 384 19.99 22.59 -16.27
CA PHE A 384 19.25 23.61 -17.01
C PHE A 384 18.99 23.19 -18.47
N ALA A 385 20.03 22.73 -19.18
CA ALA A 385 19.90 22.24 -20.55
C ALA A 385 19.02 20.98 -20.65
N ALA A 386 19.16 20.06 -19.69
CA ALA A 386 18.32 18.86 -19.61
C ALA A 386 16.85 19.19 -19.36
N LEU A 387 16.55 20.22 -18.56
CA LEU A 387 15.19 20.67 -18.26
C LEU A 387 14.50 21.25 -19.50
N GLU A 388 15.21 22.05 -20.28
CA GLU A 388 14.70 22.59 -21.54
C GLU A 388 14.43 21.47 -22.55
N LYS A 389 15.36 20.52 -22.68
CA LYS A 389 15.18 19.32 -23.52
C LYS A 389 13.97 18.48 -23.09
N ALA A 390 13.81 18.20 -21.79
CA ALA A 390 12.72 17.39 -21.25
C ALA A 390 11.33 18.02 -21.44
N SER A 391 11.28 19.33 -21.69
CA SER A 391 10.03 20.10 -21.75
C SER A 391 9.55 20.41 -23.15
N ALA A 392 10.31 20.00 -24.16
CA ALA A 392 9.92 20.06 -25.56
C ALA A 392 9.55 18.65 -26.08
N PRO A 393 8.53 17.96 -25.53
CA PRO A 393 8.12 16.70 -26.12
C PRO A 393 7.64 16.98 -27.55
N SER A 394 8.14 16.25 -28.54
CA SER A 394 7.70 16.47 -29.90
C SER A 394 6.23 16.07 -29.98
N ALA A 395 5.35 16.99 -30.39
CA ALA A 395 3.93 16.70 -30.64
C ALA A 395 3.73 15.60 -31.69
N ASN A 396 4.80 15.23 -32.41
CA ASN A 396 4.80 14.16 -33.40
C ASN A 396 4.96 12.74 -32.82
N ASP A 397 5.48 12.56 -31.59
CA ASP A 397 5.79 11.23 -31.04
C ASP A 397 4.55 10.44 -30.58
N LEU A 398 3.50 11.13 -30.13
CA LEU A 398 2.23 10.48 -29.76
C LEU A 398 1.51 9.81 -30.96
N SER A 399 1.85 10.22 -32.19
CA SER A 399 1.17 9.78 -33.40
C SER A 399 1.97 8.77 -34.24
N LYS A 400 3.29 8.62 -33.99
CA LYS A 400 4.21 7.94 -34.93
C LYS A 400 4.87 6.66 -34.43
N GLU A 401 4.82 6.32 -33.16
CA GLU A 401 5.48 5.11 -32.69
C GLU A 401 4.48 4.13 -32.07
N LYS A 402 4.63 2.85 -32.43
CA LYS A 402 4.16 1.70 -31.64
C LYS A 402 4.84 1.61 -30.26
N THR A 403 5.43 2.70 -29.76
CA THR A 403 6.10 2.75 -28.47
C THR A 403 5.10 2.82 -27.35
N ASP A 404 5.46 2.13 -26.28
CA ASP A 404 4.86 2.26 -24.97
C ASP A 404 4.68 3.75 -24.59
N ALA A 405 3.42 4.22 -24.55
CA ALA A 405 3.06 5.59 -24.21
C ALA A 405 3.71 6.08 -22.91
N PHE A 406 4.05 5.14 -22.01
CA PHE A 406 4.75 5.40 -20.76
C PHE A 406 6.15 6.01 -20.94
N LEU A 407 6.83 5.72 -22.04
CA LEU A 407 8.18 6.21 -22.32
C LEU A 407 8.18 7.56 -23.05
N VAL A 408 7.03 7.98 -23.60
CA VAL A 408 6.93 9.21 -24.39
C VAL A 408 7.30 10.41 -23.53
N GLY A 409 8.33 11.16 -23.92
CA GLY A 409 8.87 12.33 -23.20
C GLY A 409 9.77 11.99 -21.99
N PHE A 410 9.88 10.71 -21.60
CA PHE A 410 10.80 10.29 -20.54
C PHE A 410 12.22 10.14 -21.05
N ARG A 411 12.41 9.74 -22.32
CA ARG A 411 13.72 9.68 -22.96
C ARG A 411 14.42 11.04 -22.87
N GLU A 412 13.67 12.12 -23.08
CA GLU A 412 14.13 13.50 -23.03
C GLU A 412 14.46 13.93 -21.59
N ALA A 413 13.82 13.30 -20.59
CA ALA A 413 14.07 13.53 -19.17
C ALA A 413 15.19 12.64 -18.58
N ALA A 414 15.85 11.78 -19.36
CA ALA A 414 16.85 10.84 -18.84
C ALA A 414 18.03 11.52 -18.12
N GLU A 415 18.47 12.67 -18.63
CA GLU A 415 19.54 13.44 -17.99
C GLU A 415 19.12 14.01 -16.63
N LEU A 416 17.84 14.39 -16.46
CA LEU A 416 17.30 14.83 -15.18
C LEU A 416 17.17 13.69 -14.18
N VAL A 417 16.70 12.52 -14.63
CA VAL A 417 16.61 11.30 -13.80
C VAL A 417 18.01 10.92 -13.30
N ARG A 418 19.01 10.94 -14.19
CA ARG A 418 20.42 10.72 -13.83
C ARG A 418 20.95 11.76 -12.86
N ALA A 419 20.60 13.03 -13.05
CA ALA A 419 20.96 14.07 -12.08
C ALA A 419 20.35 13.75 -10.70
N GLY A 420 19.06 13.43 -10.62
CA GLY A 420 18.37 13.05 -9.38
C GLY A 420 19.00 11.88 -8.66
N TYR A 421 19.45 10.87 -9.42
CA TYR A 421 20.20 9.75 -8.88
C TYR A 421 21.45 10.19 -8.09
N HIS A 422 22.17 11.22 -8.55
CA HIS A 422 23.40 11.70 -7.93
C HIS A 422 23.21 12.86 -6.95
N GLN A 423 22.12 13.64 -7.05
CA GLN A 423 21.92 14.84 -6.22
C GLN A 423 21.63 14.53 -4.75
N GLY A 424 21.30 13.28 -4.39
CA GLY A 424 21.15 12.84 -2.99
C GLY A 424 22.43 12.84 -2.14
N SER A 425 23.56 13.36 -2.66
CA SER A 425 24.83 13.50 -1.96
C SER A 425 25.47 14.90 -2.06
N GLY A 426 24.75 15.90 -2.57
CA GLY A 426 25.27 17.28 -2.72
C GLY A 426 25.23 18.11 -1.43
N THR A 427 25.87 19.30 -1.46
CA THR A 427 25.91 20.29 -0.37
C THR A 427 24.52 20.62 0.23
N LEU A 428 24.37 20.66 1.55
CA LEU A 428 23.17 21.23 2.19
C LEU A 428 23.23 22.73 2.08
N ALA A 429 22.39 23.27 1.21
CA ALA A 429 22.15 24.69 1.11
C ALA A 429 21.03 25.12 2.07
N PRO A 430 21.03 26.40 2.50
CA PRO A 430 19.87 27.03 3.10
C PRO A 430 18.61 26.85 2.24
N VAL A 431 17.45 26.60 2.86
CA VAL A 431 16.18 26.40 2.14
C VAL A 431 14.98 26.86 2.98
N ALA A 432 13.99 27.48 2.33
CA ALA A 432 12.67 27.76 2.91
C ALA A 432 11.64 26.69 2.55
N THR A 433 11.41 26.44 1.25
CA THR A 433 10.38 25.51 0.77
C THR A 433 10.96 24.21 0.22
N VAL A 434 11.65 24.26 -0.93
CA VAL A 434 12.30 23.13 -1.61
C VAL A 434 13.49 23.62 -2.45
N THR A 435 14.43 22.71 -2.71
CA THR A 435 15.54 22.92 -3.63
C THR A 435 15.39 22.14 -4.94
N ALA A 436 16.10 22.54 -5.98
CA ALA A 436 16.20 21.80 -7.24
C ALA A 436 16.71 20.37 -7.01
N ARG A 437 17.61 20.17 -6.04
CA ARG A 437 18.09 18.84 -5.63
C ARG A 437 17.00 17.98 -5.01
N ASP A 438 16.17 18.56 -4.13
CA ASP A 438 15.03 17.85 -3.53
C ASP A 438 14.08 17.33 -4.63
N LEU A 439 13.79 18.18 -5.62
CA LEU A 439 12.89 17.86 -6.73
C LEU A 439 13.49 16.89 -7.74
N LEU A 440 14.79 16.98 -8.05
CA LEU A 440 15.47 15.99 -8.89
C LEU A 440 15.45 14.61 -8.24
N ASN A 441 15.71 14.54 -6.93
CA ASN A 441 15.66 13.28 -6.18
C ASN A 441 14.23 12.71 -6.17
N HIS A 442 13.22 13.56 -5.95
CA HIS A 442 11.81 13.16 -6.05
C HIS A 442 11.46 12.53 -7.40
N GLY A 443 11.85 13.17 -8.51
CA GLY A 443 11.58 12.63 -9.85
C GLY A 443 12.19 11.24 -10.06
N TRP A 444 13.44 11.04 -9.63
CA TRP A 444 14.08 9.73 -9.71
C TRP A 444 13.37 8.67 -8.85
N GLU A 445 13.02 8.99 -7.59
CA GLU A 445 12.33 8.06 -6.69
C GLU A 445 10.92 7.73 -7.18
N PHE A 446 10.10 8.76 -7.44
CA PHE A 446 8.70 8.60 -7.82
C PHE A 446 8.57 7.78 -9.11
N PHE A 447 9.29 8.15 -10.17
CA PHE A 447 9.19 7.41 -11.44
C PHE A 447 9.84 6.03 -11.33
N GLY A 448 10.96 5.89 -10.63
CA GLY A 448 11.59 4.58 -10.43
C GLY A 448 10.66 3.57 -9.76
N ILE A 449 9.94 4.01 -8.71
CA ILE A 449 8.91 3.22 -8.02
C ILE A 449 7.76 2.86 -8.97
N ALA A 450 7.25 3.85 -9.69
CA ALA A 450 6.11 3.68 -10.57
C ALA A 450 6.42 2.73 -11.76
N PHE A 451 7.63 2.83 -12.32
CA PHE A 451 8.15 1.89 -13.32
C PHE A 451 8.32 0.48 -12.75
N ALA A 452 8.79 0.34 -11.51
CA ALA A 452 8.97 -0.95 -10.85
C ALA A 452 7.64 -1.67 -10.61
N GLN A 453 6.61 -0.94 -10.17
CA GLN A 453 5.26 -1.46 -10.01
C GLN A 453 4.71 -1.99 -11.34
N ARG A 454 4.89 -1.22 -12.43
CA ARG A 454 4.50 -1.64 -13.78
C ARG A 454 5.25 -2.89 -14.23
N TYR A 455 6.57 -2.94 -14.04
CA TYR A 455 7.37 -4.11 -14.41
C TYR A 455 6.93 -5.35 -13.63
N HIS A 456 6.76 -5.23 -12.31
CA HIS A 456 6.31 -6.31 -11.45
C HIS A 456 4.97 -6.87 -11.93
N PHE A 457 4.06 -5.99 -12.32
CA PHE A 457 2.81 -6.40 -12.92
C PHE A 457 3.02 -7.21 -14.19
N MET A 458 3.75 -6.66 -15.16
CA MET A 458 3.95 -7.34 -16.45
C MET A 458 4.46 -8.76 -16.22
N GLN A 459 5.43 -8.95 -15.31
CA GLN A 459 5.88 -10.29 -14.93
C GLN A 459 4.76 -11.18 -14.37
N SER A 460 3.92 -10.67 -13.48
CA SER A 460 2.88 -11.45 -12.79
C SER A 460 1.71 -11.87 -13.69
N VAL A 461 1.41 -11.11 -14.74
CA VAL A 461 0.36 -11.49 -15.70
C VAL A 461 0.89 -12.36 -16.83
N SER A 462 2.20 -12.36 -17.05
CA SER A 462 2.79 -13.00 -18.21
C SER A 462 4.12 -13.67 -17.85
N GLU A 463 4.07 -14.60 -16.89
CA GLU A 463 5.23 -15.34 -16.35
C GLU A 463 6.09 -16.04 -17.43
N ASN A 464 5.54 -16.28 -18.62
CA ASN A 464 6.22 -16.91 -19.77
C ASN A 464 6.40 -15.98 -21.00
N ASP A 465 6.08 -14.69 -20.86
CA ASP A 465 6.11 -13.73 -21.96
C ASP A 465 7.47 -13.02 -22.03
N PRO A 466 8.08 -12.89 -23.22
CA PRO A 466 9.29 -12.09 -23.39
C PRO A 466 9.06 -10.58 -23.20
N GLU A 467 7.81 -10.07 -23.26
CA GLU A 467 7.52 -8.63 -23.15
C GLU A 467 7.99 -7.97 -21.85
N PRO A 468 7.73 -8.52 -20.64
CA PRO A 468 8.29 -7.96 -19.41
C PRO A 468 9.81 -7.84 -19.47
N ALA A 469 10.51 -8.89 -19.89
CA ALA A 469 11.97 -8.87 -20.04
C ALA A 469 12.43 -7.83 -21.07
N ALA A 470 11.74 -7.73 -22.21
CA ALA A 470 12.04 -6.73 -23.23
C ALA A 470 11.76 -5.30 -22.76
N PHE A 471 10.67 -5.08 -22.02
CA PHE A 471 10.33 -3.80 -21.39
C PHE A 471 11.42 -3.40 -20.39
N LEU A 472 11.80 -4.30 -19.49
CA LEU A 472 12.88 -4.06 -18.54
C LEU A 472 14.19 -3.73 -19.27
N GLY A 473 14.56 -4.49 -20.30
CA GLY A 473 15.75 -4.26 -21.09
C GLY A 473 15.75 -2.88 -21.77
N ARG A 474 14.63 -2.47 -22.37
CA ARG A 474 14.48 -1.12 -22.95
C ARG A 474 14.57 -0.03 -21.88
N LEU A 475 13.92 -0.25 -20.75
CA LEU A 475 13.87 0.73 -19.66
C LEU A 475 15.25 0.94 -19.04
N LEU A 476 15.96 -0.14 -18.67
CA LEU A 476 17.32 -0.05 -18.12
C LEU A 476 18.34 0.44 -19.15
N GLY A 477 18.10 0.19 -20.44
CA GLY A 477 18.90 0.79 -21.52
C GLY A 477 18.77 2.32 -21.58
N LEU A 478 17.62 2.87 -21.18
CA LEU A 478 17.39 4.32 -21.13
C LEU A 478 17.76 4.93 -19.76
N PHE A 479 17.44 4.22 -18.67
CA PHE A 479 17.58 4.66 -17.28
C PHE A 479 18.22 3.55 -16.43
N PRO A 480 19.52 3.30 -16.55
CA PRO A 480 20.21 2.33 -15.70
C PRO A 480 20.05 2.67 -14.21
N GLU A 481 19.87 3.95 -13.86
CA GLU A 481 19.66 4.43 -12.49
C GLU A 481 18.36 3.90 -11.83
N PHE A 482 17.42 3.36 -12.61
CA PHE A 482 16.23 2.69 -12.07
C PHE A 482 16.46 1.22 -11.72
N GLY A 483 17.63 0.64 -12.03
CA GLY A 483 17.93 -0.75 -11.70
C GLY A 483 17.73 -1.08 -10.22
N VAL A 484 17.94 -0.11 -9.32
CA VAL A 484 17.63 -0.29 -7.90
C VAL A 484 16.16 -0.63 -7.65
N PHE A 485 15.20 -0.07 -8.37
CA PHE A 485 13.78 -0.37 -8.14
C PHE A 485 13.31 -1.62 -8.89
N LEU A 486 14.02 -2.02 -9.95
CA LEU A 486 13.53 -2.98 -10.94
C LEU A 486 14.09 -4.40 -10.80
N HIS A 487 15.28 -4.57 -10.22
CA HIS A 487 15.86 -5.90 -10.06
C HIS A 487 15.17 -6.68 -8.92
N LYS A 488 15.02 -8.00 -9.11
CA LYS A 488 14.43 -8.91 -8.12
C LYS A 488 15.36 -10.01 -7.63
N ASP A 489 16.27 -10.51 -8.47
CA ASP A 489 17.03 -11.74 -8.20
C ASP A 489 18.55 -11.60 -8.22
N LYS A 490 19.11 -10.69 -9.06
CA LYS A 490 20.55 -10.39 -9.11
C LYS A 490 20.77 -8.90 -9.32
N TRP A 491 21.66 -8.30 -8.52
CA TRP A 491 22.19 -6.97 -8.81
C TRP A 491 23.01 -7.05 -10.08
N ASP A 492 22.80 -6.10 -10.99
CA ASP A 492 23.73 -5.92 -12.09
C ASP A 492 24.92 -5.07 -11.59
N PRO A 493 26.13 -5.64 -11.44
CA PRO A 493 27.31 -4.91 -10.96
C PRO A 493 27.74 -3.78 -11.90
N ASN A 494 27.22 -3.74 -13.13
CA ASN A 494 27.46 -2.67 -14.10
C ASN A 494 26.57 -1.45 -13.85
N LEU A 495 25.55 -1.56 -13.00
CA LEU A 495 24.74 -0.41 -12.63
C LEU A 495 25.57 0.61 -11.85
N PRO A 496 25.32 1.92 -12.06
CA PRO A 496 25.98 2.97 -11.28
C PRO A 496 25.83 2.66 -9.79
N ARG A 497 26.89 2.79 -8.98
CA ARG A 497 26.74 2.66 -7.52
C ARG A 497 25.96 3.86 -6.98
N ILE A 498 25.00 3.62 -6.08
CA ILE A 498 24.34 4.72 -5.38
C ILE A 498 25.36 5.34 -4.44
N SER A 499 25.62 6.65 -4.58
CA SER A 499 26.56 7.37 -3.71
C SER A 499 26.14 7.34 -2.24
N ASN A 500 24.82 7.27 -1.97
CA ASN A 500 24.25 7.14 -0.63
C ASN A 500 23.06 6.14 -0.61
N ILE A 501 23.35 4.84 -0.67
CA ILE A 501 22.35 3.75 -0.64
C ILE A 501 21.39 3.84 0.56
N ASN A 502 21.89 4.34 1.68
CA ASN A 502 21.13 4.44 2.92
C ASN A 502 19.91 5.36 2.76
N ARG A 503 19.88 6.29 1.79
CA ARG A 503 18.70 7.13 1.53
C ARG A 503 17.43 6.33 1.25
N LEU A 504 17.56 5.10 0.69
CA LEU A 504 16.41 4.23 0.41
C LEU A 504 15.65 3.80 1.67
N GLN A 505 16.26 3.93 2.86
CA GLN A 505 15.58 3.73 4.14
C GLN A 505 14.45 4.74 4.39
N ARG A 506 14.38 5.84 3.61
CA ARG A 506 13.30 6.84 3.64
C ARG A 506 12.21 6.57 2.61
N VAL A 507 12.38 5.54 1.79
CA VAL A 507 11.45 5.18 0.73
C VAL A 507 10.79 3.86 1.11
N GLU A 508 9.51 3.91 1.52
CA GLU A 508 8.79 2.73 2.05
C GLU A 508 8.88 1.53 1.10
N VAL A 509 8.73 1.73 -0.20
CA VAL A 509 8.76 0.64 -1.18
C VAL A 509 10.15 0.18 -1.63
N ALA A 510 11.24 0.84 -1.22
CA ALA A 510 12.60 0.50 -1.68
C ALA A 510 13.52 -0.06 -0.58
N GLY A 511 13.16 0.12 0.69
CA GLY A 511 14.03 -0.24 1.81
C GLY A 511 14.19 -1.75 2.07
N TYR A 512 13.31 -2.60 1.53
CA TYR A 512 13.44 -4.07 1.67
C TYR A 512 14.78 -4.59 1.13
N GLN A 513 15.32 -3.92 0.12
CA GLN A 513 16.60 -4.25 -0.54
C GLN A 513 17.81 -4.07 0.37
N LEU A 514 17.65 -3.35 1.49
CA LEU A 514 18.71 -3.08 2.45
C LEU A 514 18.84 -4.18 3.53
N SER A 515 17.93 -5.15 3.53
CA SER A 515 17.94 -6.28 4.49
C SER A 515 18.84 -7.46 4.07
N ALA A 516 19.35 -7.45 2.83
CA ALA A 516 20.27 -8.46 2.30
C ALA A 516 21.76 -8.14 2.56
N ASP A 517 22.65 -9.13 2.37
CA ASP A 517 24.10 -8.93 2.45
C ASP A 517 24.64 -8.09 1.28
N PHE A 518 25.64 -7.23 1.55
CA PHE A 518 26.17 -6.28 0.54
C PHE A 518 26.82 -6.99 -0.67
N ASP A 519 27.36 -8.19 -0.45
CA ASP A 519 27.96 -9.03 -1.49
C ASP A 519 26.91 -9.96 -2.14
N ALA A 520 25.72 -10.08 -1.55
CA ALA A 520 24.59 -10.84 -2.06
C ALA A 520 23.57 -9.88 -2.67
N SER A 521 23.89 -9.40 -3.87
CA SER A 521 22.93 -8.77 -4.78
C SER A 521 22.15 -7.58 -4.19
N PHE A 522 22.72 -6.39 -4.31
CA PHE A 522 21.96 -5.15 -4.14
C PHE A 522 20.71 -5.12 -5.07
N GLY A 523 19.60 -4.47 -4.66
CA GLY A 523 18.38 -4.42 -5.47
C GLY A 523 17.74 -5.79 -5.76
N VAL A 524 17.85 -6.74 -4.84
CA VAL A 524 17.29 -8.09 -4.98
C VAL A 524 16.43 -8.40 -3.77
N PHE A 525 15.26 -9.00 -4.01
CA PHE A 525 14.46 -9.55 -2.93
C PHE A 525 15.25 -10.67 -2.26
N PRO A 526 15.57 -10.56 -0.96
CA PRO A 526 16.21 -11.67 -0.27
C PRO A 526 15.27 -12.88 -0.34
N ARG A 527 15.77 -14.03 -0.79
CA ARG A 527 15.00 -15.26 -0.65
C ARG A 527 14.86 -15.58 0.83
N PHE A 528 13.78 -16.26 1.21
CA PHE A 528 13.61 -16.78 2.56
C PHE A 528 14.88 -17.54 2.99
N GLY A 529 15.47 -17.16 4.13
CA GLY A 529 16.72 -17.72 4.65
C GLY A 529 18.02 -17.02 4.23
N GLN A 530 17.98 -16.04 3.33
CA GLN A 530 19.15 -15.24 2.91
C GLN A 530 19.24 -13.87 3.60
N VAL A 531 18.32 -13.57 4.53
CA VAL A 531 18.30 -12.31 5.28
C VAL A 531 19.40 -12.35 6.34
N ASN A 532 20.25 -11.32 6.35
CA ASN A 532 21.25 -11.16 7.41
C ASN A 532 20.54 -10.67 8.70
N PRO A 533 20.51 -11.46 9.78
CA PRO A 533 19.71 -11.10 10.95
C PRO A 533 20.17 -9.82 11.66
N GLN A 534 21.48 -9.58 11.73
CA GLN A 534 22.00 -8.37 12.37
C GLN A 534 21.62 -7.11 11.57
N ARG A 535 21.70 -7.16 10.24
CA ARG A 535 21.27 -6.04 9.39
C ARG A 535 19.78 -5.80 9.48
N ALA A 536 18.99 -6.86 9.44
CA ALA A 536 17.54 -6.72 9.58
C ALA A 536 17.14 -6.15 10.93
N ALA A 537 17.85 -6.48 12.01
CA ALA A 537 17.63 -5.87 13.33
C ALA A 537 17.97 -4.38 13.34
N ILE A 538 19.11 -3.98 12.75
CA ILE A 538 19.47 -2.58 12.57
C ILE A 538 18.39 -1.86 11.74
N MET A 539 17.92 -2.50 10.68
CA MET A 539 16.94 -1.90 9.78
C MET A 539 15.56 -1.79 10.44
N ALA A 540 15.14 -2.78 11.23
CA ALA A 540 13.96 -2.69 12.09
C ALA A 540 14.03 -1.44 12.96
N GLN A 541 15.13 -1.22 13.67
CA GLN A 541 15.27 -0.05 14.54
C GLN A 541 15.29 1.28 13.75
N ARG A 542 15.82 1.28 12.52
CA ARG A 542 15.88 2.46 11.64
C ARG A 542 14.61 2.67 10.82
N SER A 543 13.70 1.73 10.73
CA SER A 543 12.51 1.85 9.87
C SER A 543 11.24 1.36 10.53
N TRP A 544 11.23 1.33 11.87
CA TRP A 544 10.17 0.72 12.66
C TRP A 544 8.78 1.34 12.44
N LEU A 545 8.71 2.58 11.95
CA LEU A 545 7.45 3.25 11.58
C LEU A 545 7.26 3.39 10.06
N MET A 546 8.03 2.66 9.25
CA MET A 546 7.88 2.61 7.79
C MET A 546 7.10 1.33 7.44
N ARG A 547 5.84 1.49 7.02
CA ARG A 547 4.86 0.39 6.89
C ARG A 547 5.41 -0.78 6.09
N GLU A 548 5.92 -0.49 4.89
CA GLU A 548 6.40 -1.48 3.93
C GLU A 548 7.74 -2.11 4.35
N HIS A 549 8.52 -1.44 5.21
CA HIS A 549 9.76 -2.00 5.76
C HIS A 549 9.48 -2.95 6.92
N LEU A 550 8.33 -2.82 7.57
CA LEU A 550 7.98 -3.57 8.77
C LEU A 550 8.02 -5.07 8.51
N THR A 551 7.40 -5.55 7.42
CA THR A 551 7.38 -6.97 7.05
C THR A 551 8.78 -7.57 6.99
N TRP A 552 9.70 -6.92 6.27
CA TRP A 552 11.06 -7.42 6.05
C TRP A 552 11.94 -7.32 7.27
N SER A 553 11.84 -6.18 7.96
CA SER A 553 12.63 -5.93 9.16
C SER A 553 12.22 -6.88 10.27
N PHE A 554 10.92 -7.14 10.42
CA PHE A 554 10.40 -8.07 11.40
C PHE A 554 10.78 -9.51 11.08
N TRP A 555 10.72 -9.92 9.81
CA TRP A 555 11.16 -11.25 9.39
C TRP A 555 12.63 -11.49 9.67
N GLY A 556 13.50 -10.52 9.40
CA GLY A 556 14.91 -10.72 9.67
C GLY A 556 15.27 -10.67 11.16
N VAL A 557 14.53 -9.91 11.98
CA VAL A 557 14.65 -10.01 13.45
C VAL A 557 14.16 -11.37 13.94
N ALA A 558 13.03 -11.85 13.41
CA ALA A 558 12.44 -13.14 13.73
C ALA A 558 13.29 -14.34 13.28
N ALA A 559 13.99 -14.22 12.14
CA ALA A 559 14.91 -15.21 11.61
C ALA A 559 16.27 -15.21 12.33
N GLY A 560 16.65 -14.08 12.95
CA GLY A 560 17.72 -14.07 13.93
C GLY A 560 17.28 -14.79 15.20
N ASN A 561 18.22 -15.37 15.94
CA ASN A 561 17.96 -15.80 17.32
C ASN A 561 17.76 -14.59 18.25
N ALA A 562 16.99 -13.58 17.83
CA ALA A 562 16.63 -12.42 18.62
C ALA A 562 15.94 -12.88 19.91
N ASP A 563 16.26 -12.16 20.99
CA ASP A 563 15.64 -12.38 22.28
C ASP A 563 14.13 -12.09 22.19
N PRO A 564 13.24 -13.05 22.51
CA PRO A 564 11.81 -12.83 22.49
C PRO A 564 11.36 -11.62 23.33
N LYS A 565 12.09 -11.26 24.39
CA LYS A 565 11.80 -10.06 25.20
C LYS A 565 12.07 -8.77 24.42
N GLN A 566 13.14 -8.73 23.64
CA GLN A 566 13.44 -7.58 22.78
C GLN A 566 12.38 -7.43 21.68
N MET A 567 11.92 -8.56 21.12
CA MET A 567 10.84 -8.56 20.14
C MET A 567 9.51 -8.07 20.74
N SER A 568 9.14 -8.58 21.92
CA SER A 568 7.96 -8.11 22.66
C SER A 568 8.04 -6.60 22.92
N ALA A 569 9.17 -6.10 23.43
CA ALA A 569 9.36 -4.66 23.67
C ALA A 569 9.26 -3.82 22.38
N PHE A 570 9.75 -4.33 21.25
CA PHE A 570 9.60 -3.67 19.95
C PHE A 570 8.14 -3.61 19.50
N LEU A 571 7.40 -4.71 19.61
CA LEU A 571 5.98 -4.78 19.27
C LEU A 571 5.12 -3.88 20.17
N HIS A 572 5.40 -3.83 21.47
CA HIS A 572 4.71 -2.90 22.37
C HIS A 572 4.94 -1.46 21.96
N ARG A 573 6.19 -1.10 21.68
CA ARG A 573 6.52 0.24 21.21
C ARG A 573 5.76 0.59 19.92
N LEU A 574 5.70 -0.35 18.96
CA LEU A 574 4.95 -0.18 17.74
C LEU A 574 3.46 0.06 18.01
N ALA A 575 2.86 -0.72 18.92
CA ALA A 575 1.46 -0.59 19.33
C ALA A 575 1.16 0.66 20.16
N ASP A 576 2.16 1.19 20.89
CA ASP A 576 2.04 2.43 21.66
C ASP A 576 2.06 3.64 20.73
N GLU A 577 2.95 3.66 19.73
CA GLU A 577 3.25 4.88 18.98
C GLU A 577 2.66 4.89 17.56
N GLY A 578 2.62 3.74 16.87
CA GLY A 578 2.33 3.65 15.43
C GLY A 578 0.87 3.93 15.04
N GLY A 579 -0.07 3.24 15.67
CA GLY A 579 -1.51 3.31 15.38
C GLY A 579 -1.93 2.54 14.12
N PRO A 580 -3.16 2.74 13.61
CA PRO A 580 -3.84 1.78 12.72
C PRO A 580 -3.06 1.35 11.47
N LEU A 581 -2.31 2.26 10.83
CA LEU A 581 -1.51 1.92 9.65
C LEU A 581 -0.34 0.98 9.98
N MET A 582 0.30 1.18 11.13
CA MET A 582 1.38 0.33 11.61
C MET A 582 0.83 -0.97 12.19
N ASP A 583 -0.26 -0.89 12.92
CA ASP A 583 -0.95 -2.02 13.52
C ASP A 583 -1.36 -3.04 12.44
N TYR A 584 -1.83 -2.57 11.28
CA TYR A 584 -2.11 -3.42 10.12
C TYR A 584 -0.87 -4.20 9.64
N GLY A 585 0.25 -3.51 9.45
CA GLY A 585 1.50 -4.13 9.02
C GLY A 585 1.99 -5.15 10.06
N ALA A 586 1.91 -4.81 11.34
CA ALA A 586 2.30 -5.67 12.45
C ALA A 586 1.44 -6.93 12.50
N LEU A 587 0.11 -6.75 12.45
CA LEU A 587 -0.86 -7.82 12.52
C LEU A 587 -0.66 -8.82 11.38
N THR A 588 -0.51 -8.32 10.14
CA THR A 588 -0.23 -9.13 8.95
C THR A 588 0.98 -10.06 9.16
N VAL A 589 2.03 -9.56 9.81
CA VAL A 589 3.26 -10.33 10.03
C VAL A 589 3.07 -11.35 11.16
N ILE A 590 2.50 -10.95 12.29
CA ILE A 590 2.40 -11.81 13.48
C ILE A 590 1.27 -12.85 13.40
N THR A 591 0.31 -12.68 12.49
CA THR A 591 -0.74 -13.67 12.20
C THR A 591 -0.43 -14.55 11.00
N ASN A 592 0.67 -14.29 10.27
CA ASN A 592 1.04 -15.11 9.12
C ASN A 592 1.35 -16.55 9.57
N PRO A 593 0.69 -17.58 9.02
CA PRO A 593 0.92 -18.97 9.40
C PRO A 593 2.38 -19.42 9.28
N VAL A 594 3.13 -18.87 8.31
CA VAL A 594 4.56 -19.15 8.11
C VAL A 594 5.40 -18.75 9.33
N ASN A 595 4.92 -17.79 10.13
CA ASN A 595 5.62 -17.26 11.29
C ASN A 595 5.19 -17.90 12.62
N THR A 596 4.23 -18.82 12.62
CA THR A 596 3.58 -19.34 13.85
C THR A 596 4.59 -19.82 14.90
N ALA A 597 5.57 -20.62 14.50
CA ALA A 597 6.58 -21.16 15.41
C ALA A 597 7.47 -20.07 16.03
N ILE A 598 7.77 -19.01 15.27
CA ILE A 598 8.59 -17.90 15.77
C ILE A 598 7.77 -17.03 16.71
N MET A 599 6.52 -16.71 16.32
CA MET A 599 5.62 -15.87 17.10
C MET A 599 5.23 -16.50 18.44
N ALA A 600 5.15 -17.85 18.51
CA ALA A 600 4.88 -18.58 19.74
C ALA A 600 5.96 -18.40 20.83
N ARG A 601 7.13 -17.86 20.49
CA ARG A 601 8.21 -17.57 21.46
C ARG A 601 8.01 -16.27 22.22
N ILE A 602 7.13 -15.38 21.74
CA ILE A 602 6.90 -14.05 22.30
C ILE A 602 5.88 -14.19 23.47
N PRO A 603 6.23 -13.78 24.71
CA PRO A 603 5.50 -14.15 25.92
C PRO A 603 4.07 -13.56 26.09
N ASP A 604 3.59 -12.78 25.12
CA ASP A 604 2.35 -12.01 25.17
C ASP A 604 1.76 -11.76 23.77
N ILE A 605 2.08 -12.63 22.81
CA ILE A 605 1.75 -12.42 21.41
C ILE A 605 0.24 -12.32 21.14
N ASP A 606 -0.59 -13.03 21.89
CA ASP A 606 -2.04 -13.00 21.70
C ASP A 606 -2.66 -11.69 22.19
N ASP A 607 -2.12 -11.10 23.26
CA ASP A 607 -2.54 -9.79 23.73
C ASP A 607 -2.11 -8.70 22.75
N LEU A 608 -0.90 -8.80 22.19
CA LEU A 608 -0.43 -7.92 21.12
C LEU A 608 -1.30 -8.05 19.86
N ARG A 609 -1.67 -9.26 19.43
CA ARG A 609 -2.60 -9.48 18.30
C ARG A 609 -3.94 -8.79 18.53
N LYS A 610 -4.54 -8.96 19.72
CA LYS A 610 -5.80 -8.28 20.07
C LYS A 610 -5.65 -6.77 20.10
N ARG A 611 -4.53 -6.27 20.64
CA ARG A 611 -4.22 -4.85 20.73
C ARG A 611 -4.10 -4.22 19.34
N PHE A 612 -3.29 -4.79 18.46
CA PHE A 612 -3.17 -4.33 17.08
C PHE A 612 -4.51 -4.40 16.34
N ALA A 613 -5.29 -5.47 16.55
CA ALA A 613 -6.56 -5.61 15.86
C ALA A 613 -7.64 -4.63 16.37
N ARG A 614 -7.55 -4.14 17.63
CA ARG A 614 -8.59 -3.31 18.26
C ARG A 614 -8.91 -2.05 17.45
N ASP A 615 -7.88 -1.38 16.96
CA ASP A 615 -7.99 -0.06 16.33
C ASP A 615 -7.96 -0.15 14.79
N ILE A 616 -7.84 -1.37 14.25
CA ILE A 616 -7.98 -1.69 12.83
C ILE A 616 -9.47 -1.86 12.50
N GLN A 617 -9.91 -1.33 11.35
CA GLN A 617 -11.31 -1.45 10.92
C GLN A 617 -11.74 -2.93 10.72
N PRO A 618 -13.04 -3.26 10.75
CA PRO A 618 -13.54 -4.61 10.47
C PRO A 618 -13.26 -5.17 9.07
N SER A 619 -12.66 -4.35 8.19
CA SER A 619 -12.42 -4.66 6.78
C SER A 619 -11.23 -5.57 6.48
N TYR A 620 -10.35 -5.80 7.44
CA TYR A 620 -9.04 -6.37 7.10
C TYR A 620 -8.95 -7.87 7.35
N MET A 621 -8.33 -8.63 6.44
CA MET A 621 -8.14 -10.08 6.61
C MET A 621 -7.47 -10.48 7.93
N PRO A 622 -6.37 -9.83 8.38
CA PRO A 622 -5.80 -10.11 9.69
C PRO A 622 -6.74 -9.77 10.86
N TRP A 623 -7.54 -8.69 10.74
CA TRP A 623 -8.60 -8.37 11.71
C TRP A 623 -9.67 -9.45 11.75
N ILE A 624 -10.12 -9.92 10.59
CA ILE A 624 -11.11 -11.00 10.45
C ILE A 624 -10.58 -12.26 11.16
N TRP A 625 -9.31 -12.60 10.93
CA TRP A 625 -8.72 -13.79 11.54
C TRP A 625 -8.55 -13.71 13.06
N VAL A 626 -8.36 -12.51 13.62
CA VAL A 626 -8.08 -12.32 15.05
C VAL A 626 -9.33 -11.97 15.84
N LEU A 627 -10.07 -10.94 15.43
CA LEU A 627 -11.23 -10.44 16.17
C LEU A 627 -12.53 -11.06 15.68
N CYS A 628 -12.77 -11.14 14.37
CA CYS A 628 -14.02 -11.73 13.87
C CYS A 628 -14.10 -13.24 14.17
N ASN A 629 -13.01 -13.99 13.98
CA ASN A 629 -12.97 -15.41 14.35
C ASN A 629 -13.17 -15.63 15.86
N GLY A 630 -12.63 -14.74 16.72
CA GLY A 630 -12.87 -14.79 18.16
C GLY A 630 -14.32 -14.45 18.52
N GLN A 631 -14.92 -13.45 17.87
CA GLN A 631 -16.33 -13.09 18.05
C GLN A 631 -17.29 -14.18 17.55
N THR A 632 -16.85 -14.99 16.60
CA THR A 632 -17.63 -16.10 16.02
C THR A 632 -17.29 -17.45 16.64
N GLU A 633 -16.52 -17.46 17.73
CA GLU A 633 -16.29 -18.64 18.54
C GLU A 633 -17.62 -19.10 19.14
N GLY A 634 -17.95 -20.39 18.98
CA GLY A 634 -19.24 -20.94 19.39
C GLY A 634 -20.40 -20.71 18.41
N MET A 635 -20.27 -19.84 17.40
CA MET A 635 -21.28 -19.71 16.34
C MET A 635 -21.25 -20.91 15.39
N THR A 636 -22.43 -21.34 14.95
CA THR A 636 -22.57 -22.26 13.81
C THR A 636 -22.02 -21.62 12.53
N SER A 637 -21.69 -22.43 11.51
CA SER A 637 -21.27 -21.89 10.20
C SER A 637 -22.32 -20.95 9.60
N PHE A 638 -23.60 -21.17 9.87
CA PHE A 638 -24.67 -20.31 9.38
C PHE A 638 -24.66 -18.93 10.06
N GLU A 639 -24.69 -18.90 11.39
CA GLU A 639 -24.62 -17.66 12.17
C GLU A 639 -23.35 -16.86 11.85
N ARG A 640 -22.23 -17.56 11.68
CA ARG A 640 -20.97 -16.97 11.25
C ARG A 640 -21.07 -16.35 9.87
N ALA A 641 -21.68 -17.04 8.90
CA ALA A 641 -21.88 -16.51 7.55
C ALA A 641 -22.72 -15.22 7.55
N GLN A 642 -23.80 -15.19 8.34
CA GLN A 642 -24.66 -14.02 8.49
C GLN A 642 -23.94 -12.87 9.19
N HIS A 643 -23.14 -13.17 10.20
CA HIS A 643 -22.34 -12.17 10.91
C HIS A 643 -21.33 -11.51 9.96
N ILE A 644 -20.60 -12.31 9.18
CA ILE A 644 -19.62 -11.84 8.19
C ILE A 644 -20.31 -11.06 7.06
N GLU A 645 -21.45 -11.55 6.55
CA GLU A 645 -22.26 -10.83 5.55
C GLU A 645 -22.71 -9.46 6.09
N ARG A 646 -23.17 -9.39 7.34
CA ARG A 646 -23.58 -8.15 7.98
C ARG A 646 -22.43 -7.14 8.05
N ILE A 647 -21.23 -7.58 8.44
CA ILE A 647 -20.03 -6.73 8.47
C ILE A 647 -19.72 -6.18 7.06
N TYR A 648 -19.79 -7.04 6.04
CA TYR A 648 -19.59 -6.60 4.64
C TYR A 648 -20.54 -5.47 4.26
N TRP A 649 -21.83 -5.63 4.55
CA TRP A 649 -22.86 -4.64 4.23
C TRP A 649 -22.82 -3.37 5.08
N GLN A 650 -22.21 -3.42 6.27
CA GLN A 650 -22.02 -2.26 7.15
C GLN A 650 -20.93 -1.27 6.64
N GLY A 651 -20.51 -1.37 5.38
CA GLY A 651 -19.67 -0.35 4.73
C GLY A 651 -18.21 -0.73 4.56
N VAL A 652 -17.88 -2.01 4.76
CA VAL A 652 -16.53 -2.52 4.57
C VAL A 652 -16.25 -2.85 3.09
N ALA A 653 -17.24 -3.36 2.35
CA ALA A 653 -17.15 -3.66 0.91
C ALA A 653 -15.93 -4.50 0.47
N VAL A 654 -15.34 -5.32 1.35
CA VAL A 654 -14.13 -6.11 1.05
C VAL A 654 -14.50 -7.44 0.40
N PRO A 655 -14.01 -7.76 -0.82
CA PRO A 655 -14.31 -9.02 -1.49
C PRO A 655 -13.95 -10.27 -0.69
N GLY A 656 -12.90 -10.21 0.14
CA GLY A 656 -12.50 -11.32 1.01
C GLY A 656 -13.56 -11.72 2.05
N LEU A 657 -14.29 -10.75 2.63
CA LEU A 657 -15.42 -11.04 3.54
C LEU A 657 -16.55 -11.76 2.82
N VAL A 658 -16.83 -11.35 1.59
CA VAL A 658 -17.83 -11.99 0.75
C VAL A 658 -17.43 -13.44 0.48
N GLY A 659 -16.17 -13.67 0.10
CA GLY A 659 -15.64 -15.02 -0.12
C GLY A 659 -15.74 -15.89 1.13
N GLU A 660 -15.40 -15.35 2.31
CA GLU A 660 -15.55 -16.09 3.56
C GLU A 660 -17.03 -16.30 3.91
N SER A 661 -17.92 -15.33 3.69
CA SER A 661 -19.36 -15.48 3.90
C SER A 661 -19.93 -16.59 3.01
N PHE A 662 -19.56 -16.63 1.73
CA PHE A 662 -19.88 -17.76 0.85
C PHE A 662 -19.34 -19.07 1.42
N ALA A 663 -18.06 -19.13 1.81
CA ALA A 663 -17.47 -20.34 2.37
C ALA A 663 -18.18 -20.82 3.65
N GLN A 664 -18.69 -19.91 4.47
CA GLN A 664 -19.45 -20.25 5.68
C GLN A 664 -20.89 -20.68 5.38
N TYR A 665 -21.61 -19.98 4.49
CA TYR A 665 -22.93 -20.43 4.03
C TYR A 665 -22.85 -21.79 3.35
N GLN A 666 -21.76 -22.04 2.63
CA GLN A 666 -21.44 -23.32 2.02
C GLN A 666 -21.26 -24.43 3.07
N ARG A 667 -20.46 -24.18 4.11
CA ARG A 667 -20.29 -25.12 5.24
C ARG A 667 -21.59 -25.37 5.99
N ALA A 668 -22.46 -24.36 6.06
CA ALA A 668 -23.80 -24.45 6.63
C ALA A 668 -24.83 -25.12 5.70
N ASN A 669 -24.46 -25.41 4.44
CA ASN A 669 -25.37 -25.89 3.40
C ASN A 669 -26.59 -24.95 3.14
N ALA A 670 -26.38 -23.64 3.26
CA ALA A 670 -27.39 -22.60 3.08
C ALA A 670 -27.43 -22.11 1.62
N ILE A 671 -27.88 -22.99 0.70
CA ILE A 671 -27.85 -22.74 -0.75
C ILE A 671 -28.68 -21.52 -1.16
N ASP A 672 -29.83 -21.30 -0.53
CA ASP A 672 -30.70 -20.17 -0.87
C ASP A 672 -30.08 -18.84 -0.43
N ASP A 673 -29.37 -18.79 0.70
CA ASP A 673 -28.59 -17.62 1.13
C ASP A 673 -27.41 -17.34 0.16
N ILE A 674 -26.76 -18.37 -0.37
CA ILE A 674 -25.72 -18.22 -1.41
C ILE A 674 -26.31 -17.57 -2.66
N LYS A 675 -27.44 -18.07 -3.16
CA LYS A 675 -28.11 -17.49 -4.34
C LYS A 675 -28.57 -16.06 -4.07
N ARG A 676 -29.14 -15.82 -2.88
CA ARG A 676 -29.58 -14.49 -2.43
C ARG A 676 -28.41 -13.52 -2.41
N LEU A 677 -27.31 -13.88 -1.75
CA LEU A 677 -26.11 -13.07 -1.68
C LEU A 677 -25.57 -12.80 -3.09
N HIS A 678 -25.38 -13.83 -3.92
CA HIS A 678 -24.92 -13.68 -5.31
C HIS A 678 -25.81 -12.73 -6.13
N LYS A 679 -27.14 -12.88 -6.06
CA LYS A 679 -28.08 -11.99 -6.76
C LYS A 679 -27.98 -10.54 -6.30
N ARG A 680 -27.63 -10.29 -5.04
CA ARG A 680 -27.41 -8.92 -4.53
C ARG A 680 -26.10 -8.35 -5.02
N LEU A 681 -25.06 -9.16 -4.97
CA LEU A 681 -23.74 -8.84 -5.49
C LEU A 681 -23.75 -8.65 -7.02
N ALA A 682 -24.75 -9.16 -7.73
CA ALA A 682 -24.93 -8.94 -9.16
C ALA A 682 -25.13 -7.45 -9.51
N GLY A 683 -25.69 -6.66 -8.59
CA GLY A 683 -25.82 -5.21 -8.73
C GLY A 683 -24.58 -4.44 -8.24
N GLU A 684 -23.67 -5.11 -7.53
CA GLU A 684 -22.39 -4.55 -7.14
C GLU A 684 -21.40 -4.67 -8.30
N VAL A 685 -20.64 -3.61 -8.54
CA VAL A 685 -19.55 -3.66 -9.51
C VAL A 685 -18.33 -4.23 -8.81
N PHE A 686 -18.22 -5.55 -8.82
CA PHE A 686 -16.96 -6.20 -8.48
C PHE A 686 -15.97 -6.07 -9.63
N HIS A 687 -14.68 -5.95 -9.31
CA HIS A 687 -13.66 -6.31 -10.28
C HIS A 687 -13.89 -7.76 -10.73
N HIS A 688 -13.81 -8.05 -12.02
CA HIS A 688 -14.03 -9.40 -12.54
C HIS A 688 -13.14 -10.46 -11.87
N ALA A 689 -11.90 -10.11 -11.51
CA ALA A 689 -11.01 -11.03 -10.78
C ALA A 689 -11.41 -11.22 -9.31
N ASP A 690 -11.84 -10.16 -8.62
CA ASP A 690 -12.31 -10.27 -7.23
C ASP A 690 -13.60 -11.08 -7.16
N TYR A 691 -14.50 -10.83 -8.11
CA TYR A 691 -15.67 -11.64 -8.32
C TYR A 691 -15.28 -13.10 -8.60
N ALA A 692 -14.37 -13.36 -9.54
CA ALA A 692 -13.93 -14.71 -9.87
C ALA A 692 -13.29 -15.45 -8.68
N ASN A 693 -12.45 -14.75 -7.90
CA ASN A 693 -11.68 -15.33 -6.82
C ASN A 693 -12.50 -15.51 -5.53
N ASN A 694 -13.45 -14.62 -5.25
CA ASN A 694 -14.16 -14.60 -3.97
C ASN A 694 -15.65 -14.95 -4.09
N VAL A 695 -16.30 -14.65 -5.22
CA VAL A 695 -17.76 -14.75 -5.37
C VAL A 695 -18.16 -15.92 -6.24
N ALA A 696 -17.61 -15.99 -7.46
CA ALA A 696 -18.19 -16.73 -8.57
C ALA A 696 -18.28 -18.24 -8.33
N ASN A 697 -17.28 -18.82 -7.66
CA ASN A 697 -17.11 -20.26 -7.60
C ASN A 697 -18.31 -20.98 -6.96
N GLY A 698 -18.78 -20.50 -5.80
CA GLY A 698 -19.92 -21.10 -5.10
C GLY A 698 -21.23 -21.08 -5.89
N PRO A 699 -21.74 -19.89 -6.28
CA PRO A 699 -22.94 -19.74 -7.11
C PRO A 699 -22.82 -20.47 -8.45
N TYR A 700 -21.63 -20.52 -9.05
CA TYR A 700 -21.41 -21.23 -10.30
C TYR A 700 -21.62 -22.74 -10.12
N ILE A 701 -20.97 -23.36 -9.13
CA ILE A 701 -21.14 -24.79 -8.83
C ILE A 701 -22.60 -25.12 -8.47
N ILE A 702 -23.29 -24.24 -7.74
CA ILE A 702 -24.73 -24.40 -7.47
C ILE A 702 -25.54 -24.36 -8.76
N ALA A 703 -25.28 -23.42 -9.67
CA ALA A 703 -25.94 -23.34 -10.96
C ALA A 703 -25.70 -24.60 -11.81
N LEU A 704 -24.46 -25.12 -11.82
CA LEU A 704 -24.14 -26.41 -12.46
C LEU A 704 -24.98 -27.54 -11.88
N TYR A 705 -25.12 -27.59 -10.56
CA TYR A 705 -25.91 -28.61 -9.88
C TYR A 705 -27.40 -28.54 -10.21
N GLU A 706 -27.98 -27.35 -10.23
CA GLU A 706 -29.41 -27.18 -10.48
C GLU A 706 -29.78 -27.27 -11.97
N ASN A 707 -28.80 -27.52 -12.84
CA ASN A 707 -28.95 -27.43 -14.29
C ASN A 707 -29.41 -26.03 -14.75
N ASP A 708 -29.05 -25.01 -13.99
CA ASP A 708 -29.34 -23.61 -14.32
C ASP A 708 -28.27 -23.05 -15.24
N GLY A 709 -28.38 -23.42 -16.51
CA GLY A 709 -27.44 -22.99 -17.53
C GLY A 709 -27.47 -21.47 -17.79
N ALA A 710 -28.54 -20.77 -17.42
CA ALA A 710 -28.64 -19.32 -17.58
C ALA A 710 -27.76 -18.60 -16.54
N THR A 711 -27.90 -18.96 -15.26
CA THR A 711 -27.05 -18.41 -14.19
C THR A 711 -25.59 -18.79 -14.38
N ALA A 712 -25.30 -20.04 -14.81
CA ALA A 712 -23.92 -20.44 -15.13
C ALA A 712 -23.32 -19.56 -16.24
N ARG A 713 -24.07 -19.28 -17.31
CA ARG A 713 -23.65 -18.35 -18.39
C ARG A 713 -23.46 -16.92 -17.91
N GLU A 714 -24.36 -16.42 -17.07
CA GLU A 714 -24.26 -15.08 -16.48
C GLU A 714 -22.96 -14.95 -15.67
N ILE A 715 -22.69 -15.93 -14.79
CA ILE A 715 -21.48 -15.94 -13.97
C ILE A 715 -20.22 -16.04 -14.84
N THR A 716 -20.19 -16.95 -15.82
CA THR A 716 -19.07 -17.05 -16.77
C THR A 716 -18.87 -15.75 -17.55
N GLY A 717 -19.95 -15.10 -18.00
CA GLY A 717 -19.89 -13.81 -18.69
C GLY A 717 -19.28 -12.70 -17.82
N ARG A 718 -19.62 -12.67 -16.52
CA ARG A 718 -18.99 -11.77 -15.53
C ARG A 718 -17.54 -12.14 -15.21
N MET A 719 -17.06 -13.31 -15.60
CA MET A 719 -15.71 -13.78 -15.30
C MET A 719 -14.73 -13.68 -16.46
N ASN A 720 -15.20 -13.43 -17.70
CA ASN A 720 -14.40 -13.37 -18.93
C ASN A 720 -13.20 -12.38 -18.92
N ALA A 721 -12.94 -11.70 -17.80
CA ALA A 721 -11.81 -10.80 -17.61
C ALA A 721 -10.83 -11.19 -16.47
N GLY A 722 -10.73 -12.46 -16.04
CA GLY A 722 -9.80 -12.92 -14.97
C GLY A 722 -8.63 -13.83 -15.41
N PRO A 723 -7.46 -13.87 -14.71
CA PRO A 723 -6.24 -14.53 -15.22
C PRO A 723 -6.05 -16.04 -14.93
N ILE A 724 -6.59 -16.64 -13.85
CA ILE A 724 -6.30 -18.06 -13.49
C ILE A 724 -7.54 -18.89 -13.08
N THR A 725 -8.37 -18.44 -12.14
CA THR A 725 -9.64 -19.10 -11.71
C THR A 725 -10.67 -19.25 -12.83
N TYR A 726 -10.60 -18.37 -13.83
CA TYR A 726 -11.38 -18.42 -15.06
C TYR A 726 -11.27 -19.77 -15.80
N ARG A 727 -10.09 -20.37 -15.78
CA ARG A 727 -9.73 -21.53 -16.62
C ARG A 727 -10.42 -22.81 -16.16
N TRP A 728 -10.58 -22.99 -14.84
CA TRP A 728 -11.36 -24.07 -14.25
C TRP A 728 -12.85 -23.93 -14.55
N ILE A 729 -13.34 -22.68 -14.62
CA ILE A 729 -14.75 -22.39 -14.91
C ILE A 729 -15.06 -22.58 -16.39
N GLU A 730 -14.15 -22.23 -17.31
CA GLU A 730 -14.26 -22.60 -18.73
C GLU A 730 -14.30 -24.11 -18.92
N LEU A 731 -13.45 -24.86 -18.21
CA LEU A 731 -13.46 -26.32 -18.20
C LEU A 731 -14.83 -26.84 -17.75
N TYR A 732 -15.30 -26.42 -16.57
CA TYR A 732 -16.60 -26.83 -16.05
C TYR A 732 -17.75 -26.43 -17.01
N TYR A 733 -17.66 -25.27 -17.65
CA TYR A 733 -18.64 -24.79 -18.62
C TYR A 733 -18.69 -25.70 -19.84
N ALA A 734 -17.52 -25.99 -20.43
CA ALA A 734 -17.41 -26.87 -21.59
C ALA A 734 -17.94 -28.28 -21.28
N LEU A 735 -17.65 -28.81 -20.08
CA LEU A 735 -18.17 -30.08 -19.61
C LEU A 735 -19.69 -30.03 -19.40
N MET A 736 -20.24 -29.01 -18.73
CA MET A 736 -21.68 -28.92 -18.46
C MET A 736 -22.50 -28.85 -19.75
N PHE A 737 -22.06 -28.05 -20.72
CA PHE A 737 -22.80 -27.88 -21.98
C PHE A 737 -22.42 -28.91 -23.05
N GLY A 738 -21.47 -29.80 -22.75
CA GLY A 738 -20.97 -30.83 -23.67
C GLY A 738 -20.30 -30.26 -24.91
N ASN A 739 -19.59 -29.15 -24.77
CA ASN A 739 -18.85 -28.52 -25.85
C ASN A 739 -17.41 -29.07 -25.90
N VAL A 740 -17.27 -30.26 -26.48
CA VAL A 740 -15.98 -30.95 -26.61
C VAL A 740 -14.95 -30.10 -27.38
N ASN A 741 -15.39 -29.32 -28.36
CA ASN A 741 -14.49 -28.46 -29.14
C ASN A 741 -13.94 -27.31 -28.29
N ALA A 742 -14.77 -26.69 -27.45
CA ALA A 742 -14.30 -25.68 -26.49
C ALA A 742 -13.34 -26.29 -25.46
N LEU A 743 -13.64 -27.50 -24.99
CA LEU A 743 -12.75 -28.24 -24.08
C LEU A 743 -11.39 -28.56 -24.73
N GLU A 744 -11.39 -28.97 -25.99
CA GLU A 744 -10.16 -29.26 -26.74
C GLU A 744 -9.35 -27.97 -27.00
N LYS A 745 -10.03 -26.88 -27.36
CA LYS A 745 -9.37 -25.57 -27.50
C LYS A 745 -8.71 -25.15 -26.19
N LEU A 746 -9.47 -25.18 -25.08
CA LEU A 746 -8.94 -24.87 -23.75
C LEU A 746 -7.74 -25.78 -23.42
N CYS A 747 -7.85 -27.08 -23.67
CA CYS A 747 -6.77 -28.03 -23.43
C CYS A 747 -5.50 -27.66 -24.21
N LYS A 748 -5.62 -27.34 -25.51
CA LYS A 748 -4.48 -26.92 -26.35
C LYS A 748 -3.86 -25.62 -25.88
N ASP A 749 -4.68 -24.62 -25.59
CA ASP A 749 -4.23 -23.34 -25.04
C ASP A 749 -3.44 -23.56 -23.73
N ARG A 750 -3.90 -24.50 -22.88
CA ARG A 750 -3.24 -24.82 -21.61
C ARG A 750 -2.00 -25.70 -21.74
N GLN A 751 -1.96 -26.60 -22.72
CA GLN A 751 -0.74 -27.37 -22.98
C GLN A 751 0.42 -26.48 -23.42
N ILE A 752 0.12 -25.37 -24.11
CA ILE A 752 1.10 -24.33 -24.45
C ILE A 752 1.52 -23.57 -23.19
N ASP A 753 0.55 -23.11 -22.38
CA ASP A 753 0.84 -22.31 -21.18
C ASP A 753 1.48 -23.11 -20.03
N MET A 754 1.19 -24.42 -19.95
CA MET A 754 1.55 -25.33 -18.86
C MET A 754 2.04 -26.68 -19.42
N PRO A 755 3.21 -26.71 -20.08
CA PRO A 755 3.71 -27.90 -20.76
C PRO A 755 4.02 -29.07 -19.81
N SER A 756 4.22 -28.81 -18.51
CA SER A 756 4.57 -29.81 -17.50
C SER A 756 3.40 -30.30 -16.64
N ASP A 757 2.20 -29.72 -16.78
CA ASP A 757 1.07 -30.07 -15.91
C ASP A 757 0.36 -31.35 -16.40
N PRO A 758 0.46 -32.50 -15.69
CA PRO A 758 -0.13 -33.76 -16.13
C PRO A 758 -1.65 -33.68 -16.30
N PHE A 759 -2.33 -32.75 -15.61
CA PHE A 759 -3.76 -32.52 -15.78
C PHE A 759 -4.11 -32.16 -17.23
N TRP A 760 -3.42 -31.16 -17.80
CA TRP A 760 -3.64 -30.69 -19.18
C TRP A 760 -2.96 -31.57 -20.23
N GLN A 761 -1.84 -32.22 -19.89
CA GLN A 761 -1.11 -33.08 -20.82
C GLN A 761 -1.75 -34.46 -21.01
N THR A 762 -2.39 -35.02 -19.97
CA THR A 762 -2.84 -36.42 -20.00
C THR A 762 -4.29 -36.61 -19.57
N ALA A 763 -4.72 -35.88 -18.55
CA ALA A 763 -6.02 -36.13 -17.91
C ALA A 763 -7.19 -35.60 -18.76
N VAL A 764 -7.12 -34.32 -19.15
CA VAL A 764 -8.12 -33.68 -20.02
C VAL A 764 -8.16 -34.27 -21.43
N PRO A 765 -7.02 -34.52 -22.13
CA PRO A 765 -7.02 -35.23 -23.41
C PRO A 765 -7.68 -36.60 -23.32
N GLY A 766 -7.37 -37.37 -22.27
CA GLY A 766 -8.03 -38.63 -21.99
C GLY A 766 -9.54 -38.50 -21.80
N LEU A 767 -9.98 -37.44 -21.12
CA LEU A 767 -11.40 -37.16 -20.92
C LEU A 767 -12.10 -36.81 -22.25
N ILE A 768 -11.44 -36.07 -23.14
CA ILE A 768 -11.92 -35.74 -24.48
C ILE A 768 -12.04 -37.00 -25.35
N GLU A 769 -11.04 -37.88 -25.31
CA GLU A 769 -11.06 -39.17 -26.03
C GLU A 769 -12.20 -40.06 -25.53
N LEU A 770 -12.33 -40.19 -24.21
CA LEU A 770 -13.45 -40.90 -23.60
C LEU A 770 -14.79 -40.28 -24.02
N TRP A 771 -14.91 -38.95 -23.99
CA TRP A 771 -16.10 -38.23 -24.42
C TRP A 771 -16.53 -38.65 -25.83
N ARG A 772 -15.59 -38.60 -26.78
CA ARG A 772 -15.82 -38.96 -28.18
C ARG A 772 -16.21 -40.42 -28.33
N GLY A 773 -15.52 -41.31 -27.62
CA GLY A 773 -15.82 -42.75 -27.62
C GLY A 773 -17.23 -43.07 -27.13
N LEU A 774 -17.67 -42.40 -26.06
CA LEU A 774 -19.01 -42.56 -25.49
C LEU A 774 -20.11 -41.84 -26.30
N SER A 775 -19.75 -40.83 -27.11
CA SER A 775 -20.68 -40.07 -27.95
C SER A 775 -20.87 -40.67 -29.34
N GLY A 776 -19.88 -41.42 -29.87
CA GLY A 776 -20.10 -42.33 -30.99
C GLY A 776 -20.98 -43.50 -30.52
N ASN A 777 -21.90 -44.00 -31.35
CA ASN A 777 -22.98 -44.98 -31.11
C ASN A 777 -22.63 -46.32 -30.40
N SER A 778 -21.77 -46.32 -29.39
CA SER A 778 -21.43 -47.43 -28.54
C SER A 778 -22.54 -47.61 -27.50
N ILE A 779 -23.34 -48.66 -27.67
CA ILE A 779 -24.44 -49.03 -26.76
C ILE A 779 -24.00 -50.27 -25.96
N GLY A 780 -24.30 -50.31 -24.66
CA GLY A 780 -24.10 -51.49 -23.83
C GLY A 780 -22.64 -51.76 -23.43
N GLU A 781 -22.14 -52.98 -23.67
CA GLU A 781 -20.85 -53.47 -23.17
C GLU A 781 -19.65 -52.64 -23.63
N GLY A 782 -19.68 -52.11 -24.86
CA GLY A 782 -18.62 -51.24 -25.38
C GLY A 782 -18.45 -49.95 -24.57
N ARG A 783 -19.56 -49.38 -24.09
CA ARG A 783 -19.58 -48.17 -23.26
C ARG A 783 -18.96 -48.42 -21.88
N ARG A 784 -19.31 -49.56 -21.24
CA ARG A 784 -18.71 -49.99 -19.96
C ARG A 784 -17.21 -50.29 -20.10
N ALA A 785 -16.78 -50.95 -21.18
CA ALA A 785 -15.37 -51.25 -21.42
C ALA A 785 -14.53 -49.97 -21.55
N LEU A 786 -15.04 -48.94 -22.26
CA LEU A 786 -14.38 -47.63 -22.35
C LEU A 786 -14.23 -46.95 -20.99
N LEU A 787 -15.29 -46.95 -20.18
CA LEU A 787 -15.27 -46.37 -18.82
C LEU A 787 -14.29 -47.10 -17.90
N MET A 788 -14.28 -48.43 -17.91
CA MET A 788 -13.35 -49.25 -17.11
C MET A 788 -11.90 -49.05 -17.56
N ASN A 789 -11.65 -48.99 -18.87
CA ASN A 789 -10.31 -48.72 -19.40
C ASN A 789 -9.82 -47.34 -18.95
N TYR A 790 -10.69 -46.33 -19.01
CA TYR A 790 -10.35 -44.99 -18.56
C TYR A 790 -10.08 -44.93 -17.04
N ALA A 791 -10.90 -45.59 -16.22
CA ALA A 791 -10.71 -45.64 -14.77
C ALA A 791 -9.37 -46.26 -14.35
N LYS A 792 -8.86 -47.24 -15.13
CA LYS A 792 -7.55 -47.89 -14.91
C LYS A 792 -6.34 -47.01 -15.25
N GLN A 793 -6.50 -45.94 -16.02
CA GLN A 793 -5.39 -45.10 -16.46
C GLN A 793 -4.87 -44.11 -15.40
N GLU A 794 -5.38 -44.18 -14.16
CA GLU A 794 -4.98 -43.36 -12.99
C GLU A 794 -4.79 -41.86 -13.28
N LYS A 795 -5.64 -41.30 -14.16
CA LYS A 795 -5.54 -39.88 -14.55
C LYS A 795 -5.95 -38.96 -13.38
N PRO A 796 -5.17 -37.91 -13.07
CA PRO A 796 -5.41 -37.03 -11.91
C PRO A 796 -6.54 -36.03 -12.20
N LEU A 797 -7.79 -36.51 -12.23
CA LEU A 797 -8.98 -35.67 -12.36
C LEU A 797 -9.73 -35.60 -11.04
N GLY A 798 -10.12 -34.39 -10.67
CA GLY A 798 -11.04 -34.16 -9.55
C GLY A 798 -12.37 -34.86 -9.79
N ALA A 799 -12.97 -35.36 -8.71
CA ALA A 799 -14.22 -36.12 -8.76
C ALA A 799 -15.41 -35.26 -9.25
N GLU A 800 -15.38 -33.95 -9.00
CA GLU A 800 -16.36 -33.00 -9.50
C GLU A 800 -16.38 -32.89 -11.04
N ILE A 801 -15.22 -33.02 -11.69
CA ILE A 801 -15.10 -33.02 -13.16
C ILE A 801 -15.73 -34.29 -13.74
N LEU A 802 -15.43 -35.43 -13.12
CA LEU A 802 -16.00 -36.72 -13.52
C LEU A 802 -17.52 -36.75 -13.30
N TRP A 803 -18.01 -36.08 -12.26
CA TRP A 803 -19.43 -35.98 -12.00
C TRP A 803 -20.15 -35.14 -13.08
N LEU A 804 -19.60 -33.99 -13.46
CA LEU A 804 -20.14 -33.16 -14.55
C LEU A 804 -20.16 -33.93 -15.88
N PHE A 805 -19.07 -34.64 -16.16
CA PHE A 805 -18.94 -35.51 -17.32
C PHE A 805 -20.00 -36.62 -17.33
N ALA A 806 -20.14 -37.36 -16.23
CA ALA A 806 -21.09 -38.45 -16.10
C ALA A 806 -22.54 -37.97 -16.29
N ARG A 807 -22.86 -36.83 -15.67
CA ARG A 807 -24.17 -36.20 -15.78
C ARG A 807 -24.45 -35.73 -17.20
N ARG A 808 -23.50 -35.07 -17.87
CA ARG A 808 -23.72 -34.55 -19.23
C ARG A 808 -23.93 -35.65 -20.26
N LEU A 809 -23.22 -36.76 -20.13
CA LEU A 809 -23.38 -37.93 -21.01
C LEU A 809 -24.56 -38.83 -20.62
N ASN A 810 -25.36 -38.42 -19.62
CA ASN A 810 -26.46 -39.20 -19.07
C ASN A 810 -26.03 -40.65 -18.79
N LEU A 811 -24.88 -40.83 -18.13
CA LEU A 811 -24.42 -42.17 -17.72
C LEU A 811 -25.46 -42.80 -16.78
N SER A 812 -25.70 -44.10 -16.91
CA SER A 812 -26.49 -44.83 -15.91
C SER A 812 -25.79 -44.84 -14.55
N GLY A 813 -26.51 -45.13 -13.46
CA GLY A 813 -25.92 -45.20 -12.12
C GLY A 813 -24.71 -46.14 -12.05
N ASP A 814 -24.82 -47.31 -12.70
CA ASP A 814 -23.73 -48.27 -12.85
C ASP A 814 -22.53 -47.73 -13.65
N GLU A 815 -22.80 -47.10 -14.80
CA GLU A 815 -21.77 -46.54 -15.66
C GLU A 815 -21.03 -45.40 -14.95
N ALA A 816 -21.76 -44.52 -14.28
CA ALA A 816 -21.19 -43.44 -13.50
C ALA A 816 -20.36 -44.00 -12.33
N ALA A 817 -20.87 -44.99 -11.58
CA ALA A 817 -20.13 -45.60 -10.50
C ALA A 817 -18.81 -46.28 -10.94
N LEU A 818 -18.76 -46.85 -12.16
CA LEU A 818 -17.51 -47.37 -12.75
C LEU A 818 -16.47 -46.27 -12.98
N LEU A 819 -16.89 -45.07 -13.37
CA LEU A 819 -16.00 -43.92 -13.61
C LEU A 819 -15.24 -43.50 -12.34
N PHE A 820 -15.89 -43.66 -11.18
CA PHE A 820 -15.35 -43.34 -9.86
C PHE A 820 -14.64 -44.53 -9.20
N ASN A 821 -14.69 -45.75 -9.73
CA ASN A 821 -14.03 -46.91 -9.15
C ASN A 821 -12.52 -46.95 -9.50
N ARG A 822 -11.76 -45.93 -9.06
CA ARG A 822 -10.33 -45.74 -9.34
C ARG A 822 -9.48 -46.11 -8.12
N GLU A 823 -8.29 -46.67 -8.36
CA GLU A 823 -7.38 -47.18 -7.32
C GLU A 823 -6.28 -46.25 -6.74
N PRO A 824 -6.07 -44.96 -7.11
CA PRO A 824 -5.04 -44.20 -6.41
C PRO A 824 -5.55 -43.71 -5.03
N PRO A 825 -4.74 -43.83 -3.96
CA PRO A 825 -5.17 -43.64 -2.57
C PRO A 825 -5.64 -42.22 -2.21
N VAL A 826 -5.23 -41.21 -2.96
CA VAL A 826 -5.46 -39.79 -2.63
C VAL A 826 -6.93 -39.36 -2.86
N PHE A 827 -7.68 -40.07 -3.70
CA PHE A 827 -9.06 -39.71 -4.09
C PHE A 827 -10.11 -40.75 -3.72
N LEU A 828 -9.72 -41.83 -3.04
CA LEU A 828 -10.57 -43.00 -2.79
C LEU A 828 -11.88 -42.63 -2.07
N LEU A 829 -11.82 -41.74 -1.08
CA LEU A 829 -12.99 -41.42 -0.25
C LEU A 829 -14.03 -40.57 -1.00
N GLU A 830 -13.60 -39.56 -1.76
CA GLU A 830 -14.51 -38.76 -2.58
C GLU A 830 -15.14 -39.61 -3.67
N ASN A 831 -14.32 -40.37 -4.39
CA ASN A 831 -14.78 -41.28 -5.42
C ASN A 831 -15.78 -42.31 -4.88
N SER A 832 -15.54 -42.83 -3.67
CA SER A 832 -16.47 -43.74 -2.99
C SER A 832 -17.80 -43.07 -2.68
N ALA A 833 -17.80 -41.80 -2.24
CA ALA A 833 -19.02 -41.04 -2.03
C ALA A 833 -19.79 -40.85 -3.36
N TYR A 834 -19.14 -40.42 -4.44
CA TYR A 834 -19.84 -40.27 -5.73
C TYR A 834 -20.35 -41.61 -6.28
N ALA A 835 -19.57 -42.69 -6.17
CA ALA A 835 -19.99 -44.02 -6.59
C ALA A 835 -21.21 -44.52 -5.79
N ALA A 836 -21.21 -44.32 -4.47
CA ALA A 836 -22.35 -44.66 -3.62
C ALA A 836 -23.60 -43.84 -3.98
N TYR A 837 -23.43 -42.54 -4.24
CA TYR A 837 -24.53 -41.68 -4.68
C TYR A 837 -25.17 -42.18 -5.98
N TYR A 838 -24.36 -42.52 -7.00
CA TYR A 838 -24.89 -43.00 -8.28
C TYR A 838 -25.53 -44.40 -8.20
N ARG A 839 -25.19 -45.19 -7.16
CA ARG A 839 -25.84 -46.47 -6.85
C ARG A 839 -27.08 -46.32 -5.96
N ASP A 840 -27.43 -45.11 -5.54
CA ASP A 840 -28.47 -44.83 -4.54
C ASP A 840 -28.22 -45.54 -3.18
N ASP A 841 -26.95 -45.80 -2.84
CA ASP A 841 -26.54 -46.46 -1.60
C ASP A 841 -26.33 -45.43 -0.47
N ARG A 842 -27.41 -45.16 0.27
CA ARG A 842 -27.46 -44.15 1.35
C ARG A 842 -26.41 -44.39 2.44
N GLU A 843 -26.21 -45.64 2.86
CA GLU A 843 -25.32 -45.98 3.97
C GLU A 843 -23.84 -45.92 3.57
N ALA A 844 -23.49 -46.43 2.39
CA ALA A 844 -22.13 -46.27 1.86
C ALA A 844 -21.80 -44.79 1.63
N PHE A 845 -22.77 -44.01 1.12
CA PHE A 845 -22.62 -42.58 0.92
C PHE A 845 -22.36 -41.84 2.24
N LYS A 846 -23.18 -42.11 3.26
CA LYS A 846 -23.04 -41.54 4.60
C LYS A 846 -21.69 -41.91 5.24
N THR A 847 -21.27 -43.17 5.11
CA THR A 847 -19.98 -43.66 5.62
C THR A 847 -18.82 -42.94 4.97
N ALA A 848 -18.83 -42.82 3.64
CA ALA A 848 -17.78 -42.11 2.90
C ALA A 848 -17.70 -40.63 3.30
N LEU A 849 -18.85 -39.95 3.49
CA LEU A 849 -18.88 -38.57 3.97
C LEU A 849 -18.31 -38.38 5.37
N VAL A 850 -18.65 -39.26 6.32
CA VAL A 850 -18.10 -39.19 7.68
C VAL A 850 -16.57 -39.35 7.65
N GLN A 851 -16.06 -40.25 6.80
CA GLN A 851 -14.62 -40.43 6.62
C GLN A 851 -13.95 -39.21 5.98
N LEU A 852 -14.57 -38.62 4.95
CA LEU A 852 -14.10 -37.38 4.33
C LEU A 852 -14.04 -36.22 5.31
N GLU A 853 -15.08 -36.03 6.12
CA GLU A 853 -15.16 -34.99 7.15
C GLU A 853 -14.09 -35.20 8.23
N ALA A 854 -13.91 -36.44 8.70
CA ALA A 854 -12.90 -36.78 9.70
C ALA A 854 -11.46 -36.55 9.20
N GLN A 855 -11.19 -36.84 7.93
CA GLN A 855 -9.86 -36.70 7.34
C GLN A 855 -9.62 -35.33 6.68
N LYS A 856 -10.66 -34.48 6.57
CA LYS A 856 -10.63 -33.24 5.77
C LYS A 856 -10.11 -33.48 4.35
N ALA A 857 -10.43 -34.63 3.78
CA ALA A 857 -9.81 -35.16 2.57
C ALA A 857 -10.54 -34.75 1.28
N TYR A 858 -11.08 -33.53 1.24
CA TYR A 858 -11.72 -33.01 0.02
C TYR A 858 -10.66 -32.52 -0.98
N THR A 859 -10.81 -32.86 -2.25
CA THR A 859 -9.86 -32.54 -3.32
C THR A 859 -9.93 -31.08 -3.75
N SER A 860 -11.12 -30.49 -3.65
CA SER A 860 -11.37 -29.09 -3.91
C SER A 860 -12.57 -28.61 -3.08
N VAL A 861 -12.65 -27.30 -2.88
CA VAL A 861 -13.85 -26.67 -2.30
C VAL A 861 -15.08 -27.04 -3.15
N ASN A 862 -14.94 -27.14 -4.46
CA ASN A 862 -16.04 -27.48 -5.38
C ASN A 862 -16.57 -28.90 -5.14
N SER A 863 -15.67 -29.87 -4.90
CA SER A 863 -16.06 -31.25 -4.57
C SER A 863 -16.80 -31.31 -3.23
N TYR A 864 -16.34 -30.57 -2.22
CA TYR A 864 -17.05 -30.43 -0.94
C TYR A 864 -18.48 -29.91 -1.14
N LEU A 865 -18.66 -28.82 -1.90
CA LEU A 865 -19.98 -28.22 -2.16
C LEU A 865 -20.93 -29.18 -2.85
N LEU A 866 -20.42 -29.86 -3.86
CA LEU A 866 -21.19 -30.81 -4.63
C LEU A 866 -21.65 -31.96 -3.73
N LEU A 867 -20.74 -32.58 -2.97
CA LEU A 867 -21.04 -33.70 -2.08
C LEU A 867 -22.04 -33.34 -0.96
N GLN A 868 -21.92 -32.16 -0.35
CA GLN A 868 -22.89 -31.74 0.68
C GLN A 868 -24.30 -31.51 0.09
N ASN A 869 -24.39 -31.09 -1.17
CA ASN A 869 -25.68 -30.97 -1.85
C ASN A 869 -26.25 -32.35 -2.23
N LEU A 870 -25.40 -33.29 -2.69
CA LEU A 870 -25.79 -34.69 -2.91
C LEU A 870 -26.29 -35.35 -1.62
N ARG A 871 -25.64 -35.05 -0.48
CA ARG A 871 -26.08 -35.47 0.86
C ARG A 871 -27.49 -35.03 1.18
N ARG A 872 -27.83 -33.76 0.91
CA ARG A 872 -29.19 -33.25 1.11
C ARG A 872 -30.22 -34.04 0.31
N LYS A 873 -29.92 -34.29 -0.98
CA LYS A 873 -30.85 -34.99 -1.88
C LYS A 873 -31.01 -36.47 -1.50
N LEU A 874 -29.91 -37.14 -1.21
CA LEU A 874 -29.90 -38.58 -0.95
C LEU A 874 -30.34 -38.94 0.48
N LEU A 875 -30.00 -38.11 1.46
CA LEU A 875 -30.29 -38.32 2.88
C LEU A 875 -31.48 -37.49 3.40
N GLU A 876 -32.19 -36.77 2.52
CA GLU A 876 -33.40 -35.99 2.84
C GLU A 876 -33.22 -34.98 3.99
N ILE A 877 -32.01 -34.40 4.10
CA ILE A 877 -31.73 -33.38 5.12
C ILE A 877 -32.51 -32.11 4.75
N PRO A 878 -33.33 -31.54 5.66
CA PRO A 878 -34.06 -30.31 5.37
C PRO A 878 -33.09 -29.14 5.11
N PRO A 879 -33.42 -28.20 4.23
CA PRO A 879 -32.63 -26.98 4.06
C PRO A 879 -32.62 -26.19 5.37
N VAL A 880 -31.56 -25.42 5.60
CA VAL A 880 -31.54 -24.42 6.68
C VAL A 880 -32.70 -23.45 6.44
N GLU A 881 -33.49 -23.16 7.48
CA GLU A 881 -34.60 -22.22 7.35
C GLU A 881 -34.06 -20.84 6.93
N ASN A 882 -34.72 -20.26 5.94
CA ASN A 882 -34.36 -18.96 5.41
C ASN A 882 -34.55 -17.91 6.51
N THR A 883 -33.49 -17.16 6.81
CA THR A 883 -33.53 -16.15 7.88
C THR A 883 -33.59 -14.74 7.32
N ALA A 884 -33.83 -13.77 8.20
CA ALA A 884 -33.94 -12.35 7.84
C ALA A 884 -32.71 -11.86 7.07
N ASP A 885 -32.94 -10.89 6.18
CA ASP A 885 -31.89 -10.23 5.39
C ASP A 885 -30.79 -9.67 6.32
N PRO A 886 -29.52 -10.09 6.19
CA PRO A 886 -28.42 -9.55 7.00
C PRO A 886 -28.06 -8.10 6.66
N ARG A 887 -28.57 -7.54 5.55
CA ARG A 887 -28.37 -6.15 5.15
C ARG A 887 -29.16 -5.19 6.04
N PRO A 888 -28.60 -4.01 6.35
CA PRO A 888 -29.39 -2.90 6.84
C PRO A 888 -30.55 -2.58 5.88
N ALA A 889 -31.73 -2.26 6.40
CA ALA A 889 -32.93 -2.01 5.60
C ALA A 889 -32.80 -0.77 4.69
N ASP A 890 -31.93 0.16 5.06
CA ASP A 890 -31.62 1.42 4.37
C ASP A 890 -30.36 1.34 3.51
N TRP A 891 -29.78 0.16 3.34
CA TRP A 891 -28.53 -0.02 2.59
C TRP A 891 -28.66 0.42 1.12
N LYS A 892 -27.65 1.15 0.63
CA LYS A 892 -27.48 1.52 -0.79
C LYS A 892 -26.01 1.33 -1.25
N PRO A 893 -25.76 1.20 -2.57
CA PRO A 893 -24.40 1.31 -3.11
C PRO A 893 -23.72 2.60 -2.65
N ILE A 894 -22.40 2.55 -2.42
CA ILE A 894 -21.67 3.73 -1.92
C ILE A 894 -21.69 4.89 -2.93
N GLU A 895 -21.68 4.59 -4.22
CA GLU A 895 -21.71 5.58 -5.28
C GLU A 895 -23.01 6.37 -5.28
N ASP A 896 -24.14 5.70 -5.05
CA ASP A 896 -25.46 6.32 -5.00
C ASP A 896 -25.58 7.24 -3.77
N GLU A 897 -25.13 6.80 -2.60
CA GLU A 897 -25.12 7.65 -1.41
C GLU A 897 -24.15 8.83 -1.55
N LEU A 898 -22.99 8.60 -2.14
CA LEU A 898 -22.02 9.65 -2.39
C LEU A 898 -22.58 10.69 -3.37
N LEU A 899 -23.24 10.25 -4.44
CA LEU A 899 -23.92 11.13 -5.38
C LEU A 899 -25.04 11.92 -4.68
N ASP A 900 -25.86 11.27 -3.86
CA ASP A 900 -26.89 11.93 -3.05
C ASP A 900 -26.29 13.03 -2.15
N VAL A 901 -25.15 12.75 -1.51
CA VAL A 901 -24.42 13.71 -0.67
C VAL A 901 -23.91 14.91 -1.49
N ILE A 902 -23.30 14.65 -2.65
CA ILE A 902 -22.77 15.69 -3.54
C ILE A 902 -23.90 16.56 -4.09
N LEU A 903 -25.02 15.96 -4.52
CA LEU A 903 -26.17 16.69 -5.03
C LEU A 903 -26.79 17.58 -3.95
N LYS A 904 -26.93 17.10 -2.72
CA LYS A 904 -27.41 17.90 -1.57
C LYS A 904 -26.49 19.09 -1.28
N ARG A 905 -25.16 18.88 -1.33
CA ARG A 905 -24.17 19.94 -1.17
C ARG A 905 -24.28 21.01 -2.25
N ILE A 906 -24.47 20.61 -3.51
CA ILE A 906 -24.64 21.55 -4.63
C ILE A 906 -25.95 22.35 -4.45
N GLN A 907 -27.04 21.67 -4.10
CA GLN A 907 -28.35 22.31 -3.89
C GLN A 907 -28.35 23.31 -2.73
N SER A 908 -27.69 23.00 -1.60
CA SER A 908 -27.59 23.91 -0.46
C SER A 908 -26.86 25.20 -0.84
N LYS A 909 -25.80 25.11 -1.65
CA LYS A 909 -25.09 26.27 -2.19
C LYS A 909 -25.97 27.11 -3.12
N SER A 910 -26.67 26.48 -4.07
CA SER A 910 -27.57 27.22 -4.97
C SER A 910 -28.67 27.96 -4.21
N THR A 911 -29.17 27.38 -3.11
CA THR A 911 -30.18 28.00 -2.25
C THR A 911 -29.59 29.18 -1.46
N ALA A 912 -28.37 29.04 -0.92
CA ALA A 912 -27.68 30.13 -0.23
C ALA A 912 -27.41 31.33 -1.16
N THR A 913 -26.91 31.07 -2.38
CA THR A 913 -26.61 32.14 -3.36
C THR A 913 -27.87 32.85 -3.85
N SER A 914 -28.98 32.12 -4.05
CA SER A 914 -30.26 32.73 -4.45
C SER A 914 -30.89 33.57 -3.34
N SER A 915 -30.72 33.17 -2.07
CA SER A 915 -31.17 33.98 -0.93
C SER A 915 -30.34 35.27 -0.72
N ALA A 916 -29.05 35.25 -1.07
CA ALA A 916 -28.17 36.42 -0.97
C ALA A 916 -28.36 37.45 -2.11
N THR A 917 -28.96 37.04 -3.23
CA THR A 917 -29.16 37.88 -4.42
C THR A 917 -30.55 38.52 -4.52
N HIS A 918 -31.46 38.20 -3.59
CA HIS A 918 -32.74 38.88 -3.39
C HIS A 918 -32.80 39.49 -1.98
N PRO A 919 -32.19 40.68 -1.76
CA PRO A 919 -32.48 41.51 -0.60
C PRO A 919 -33.89 42.12 -0.65
#